data_AF-K6ZGZ2-F1
#
_entry.id   AF-K6ZGZ2-F1
#
_cell.length_a   1.000
_cell.length_b   1.000
_cell.length_c   1.000
_cell.angle_alpha   90.00
_cell.angle_beta   90.00
_cell.angle_gamma   90.00
#
_symmetry.space_group_name_H-M   'P 1'
#
loop_
_entity.id
_entity.type
_entity.pdbx_description
1 polymer ?
#
loop_
_entity_poly.entity_id
_entity_poly.type
_entity_poly.pdbx_seq_one_letter_code
_entity_poly.pdbx_strand_id
1 'polypeptide(L)'
;MDWRKQLAQQSAIFLCVLLCQGRVSAQVGVNPFHVDPIPIYTEINPLKRAIELARKQGKMNKAEALTEQFQQLAVSKDDALALADVYFEQARNTMERNLYAPAHDLLNKAINLYQEQGDKAGLARAYRQLGLTFRYQSNYPQALEYIYTAMQISQQQNDTSAVASTYNSIGLVLEKMGLLEGAAQAHQSALEIHHELDDKNGIASALYNLGDLRRLMGDDKLALTYFQDALKIDLASGDKKYIAYSHNKVGFQFIQLADYEQARYHLTEALTLFQQIEAPRDTDWAILSMATLEMNLGNLILSRTMLNGVIERANDKQYKSLLVDAYRTSAQLALLNEDTELALQHIDAGVMQAKDNNESHDEALLEALRVEVYLQEDALRQAFNALLYQKKLDDEILNTTRIKTIATLQSQTEFVRRAQQIKLLEKEQALSQVTLKQAKWSRNVWLASIVISVILFALVYGRISQRRLNKRLTEEVALRTLELSQKNVELQTAYQEMEAISVTDKLTGINNRRFLENHIVADLEKSQRLYNDWRDGKTPSPQQGDIVVFMIDMDHFKRVNDEHGHHVGDEVLQQLTKRLARVFRQSDYLVRWGGEEFVGIARFIDRSDAPLLAQRLLNEVSANAFRLSDKVKSHYTCSIGYVCYPPILEHSQQTDWKTLIALADVCLYQAKKIGRNAWVGIEKVDQPTLNLIEQCAQYFEDSAHTNKITVLTSQKSS
;
A
#
# COMPACT_ATOMS: atom_id res chain seq x y z
N MET A 1 -11.89 68.58 47.69
CA MET A 1 -11.83 69.87 46.98
C MET A 1 -10.57 70.64 47.35
N ASP A 2 -9.46 70.55 46.63
CA ASP A 2 -9.12 69.48 45.69
C ASP A 2 -7.61 69.44 45.44
N TRP A 3 -7.08 68.34 45.96
CA TRP A 3 -5.84 67.61 45.72
C TRP A 3 -5.69 67.17 44.25
N ARG A 4 -6.01 68.05 43.28
CA ARG A 4 -6.06 67.78 41.83
C ARG A 4 -5.15 68.67 40.96
N LYS A 5 -3.99 69.12 41.47
CA LYS A 5 -3.04 69.91 40.64
C LYS A 5 -1.57 69.50 40.72
N GLN A 6 -1.26 68.28 41.16
CA GLN A 6 0.13 67.79 41.19
C GLN A 6 0.33 66.34 40.74
N LEU A 7 -0.59 65.78 39.94
CA LEU A 7 -0.53 64.39 39.46
C LEU A 7 -1.09 64.21 38.04
N ALA A 8 -0.77 65.13 37.13
CA ALA A 8 -1.10 65.03 35.70
C ALA A 8 0.02 65.58 34.80
N GLN A 9 1.27 65.18 35.09
CA GLN A 9 2.44 65.41 34.22
C GLN A 9 3.15 64.08 33.91
N GLN A 10 2.35 63.02 33.75
CA GLN A 10 2.73 61.74 33.16
C GLN A 10 1.57 61.26 32.30
N SER A 11 1.58 61.62 31.02
CA SER A 11 0.97 60.92 29.87
C SER A 11 0.77 61.90 28.71
N ALA A 12 0.96 61.39 27.48
CA ALA A 12 0.80 62.07 26.19
C ALA A 12 2.02 62.81 25.62
N ILE A 13 3.01 62.05 25.13
CA ILE A 13 3.66 62.36 23.84
C ILE A 13 3.58 61.08 23.01
N PHE A 14 2.41 60.88 22.40
CA PHE A 14 2.18 60.00 21.26
C PHE A 14 1.47 60.87 20.22
N LEU A 15 1.93 60.80 18.96
CA LEU A 15 1.47 61.55 17.77
C LEU A 15 1.78 63.06 17.71
N CYS A 16 2.77 63.42 16.87
CA CYS A 16 2.54 64.39 15.79
C CYS A 16 3.66 64.33 14.73
N VAL A 17 3.44 63.45 13.75
CA VAL A 17 4.00 63.58 12.39
C VAL A 17 3.17 64.67 11.67
N LEU A 18 3.84 65.45 10.81
CA LEU A 18 3.34 66.47 9.89
C LEU A 18 2.99 67.84 10.51
N LEU A 19 3.91 68.80 10.39
CA LEU A 19 3.73 69.97 9.51
C LEU A 19 5.03 70.80 9.43
N CYS A 20 5.57 70.88 8.20
CA CYS A 20 6.60 71.81 7.79
C CYS A 20 6.15 73.27 7.94
N GLN A 21 7.04 74.14 8.42
CA GLN A 21 7.54 75.37 7.76
C GLN A 21 8.12 76.33 8.80
N GLY A 22 9.41 76.69 8.65
CA GLY A 22 10.03 77.75 9.44
C GLY A 22 11.55 77.69 9.44
N ARG A 23 12.17 78.30 8.43
CA ARG A 23 13.63 78.51 8.32
C ARG A 23 14.19 79.22 9.55
N VAL A 24 15.18 78.62 10.20
CA VAL A 24 16.29 79.35 10.82
C VAL A 24 17.58 78.61 10.50
N SER A 25 18.38 79.19 9.63
CA SER A 25 19.74 78.78 9.32
C SER A 25 20.67 79.24 10.45
N ALA A 26 21.15 78.32 11.27
CA ALA A 26 22.36 78.50 12.06
C ALA A 26 23.42 77.55 11.50
N GLN A 27 24.43 78.13 10.85
CA GLN A 27 25.63 77.44 10.38
C GLN A 27 26.42 76.93 11.60
N VAL A 28 26.21 75.67 11.94
CA VAL A 28 27.23 74.84 12.60
C VAL A 28 27.56 73.78 11.58
N GLY A 29 28.82 73.76 11.12
CA GLY A 29 29.32 72.79 10.15
C GLY A 29 29.36 71.39 10.75
N VAL A 30 28.20 70.74 10.83
CA VAL A 30 28.08 69.30 10.97
C VAL A 30 27.89 68.78 9.55
N ASN A 31 28.92 68.11 9.05
CA ASN A 31 28.88 67.40 7.79
C ASN A 31 27.63 66.49 7.79
N PRO A 32 26.67 66.63 6.85
CA PRO A 32 25.47 65.81 6.87
C PRO A 32 25.89 64.36 6.66
N PHE A 33 25.56 63.50 7.63
CA PHE A 33 25.80 62.06 7.59
C PHE A 33 25.56 61.53 6.18
N HIS A 34 26.62 61.06 5.51
CA HIS A 34 26.48 60.27 4.30
C HIS A 34 25.89 58.93 4.75
N VAL A 35 24.55 58.86 4.80
CA VAL A 35 23.85 57.59 5.05
C VAL A 35 24.06 56.77 3.79
N ASP A 36 24.96 55.78 3.86
CA ASP A 36 25.11 54.79 2.81
C ASP A 36 23.70 54.32 2.39
N PRO A 37 23.33 54.41 1.10
CA PRO A 37 22.01 53.96 0.66
C PRO A 37 21.83 52.50 1.06
N ILE A 38 20.75 52.22 1.80
CA ILE A 38 20.41 50.87 2.24
C ILE A 38 19.75 50.16 1.05
N PRO A 39 20.37 49.10 0.48
CA PRO A 39 19.77 48.38 -0.63
C PRO A 39 18.47 47.71 -0.19
N ILE A 40 17.48 47.65 -1.08
CA ILE A 40 16.24 46.93 -0.80
C ILE A 40 16.42 45.46 -1.17
N TYR A 41 16.28 44.57 -0.18
CA TYR A 41 16.31 43.13 -0.40
C TYR A 41 14.90 42.53 -0.37
N THR A 42 14.60 41.68 -1.35
CA THR A 42 13.34 40.92 -1.45
C THR A 42 13.48 39.45 -1.02
N GLU A 43 14.72 38.99 -0.86
CA GLU A 43 15.08 37.63 -0.45
C GLU A 43 15.81 37.63 0.90
N ILE A 44 15.55 36.60 1.71
CA ILE A 44 16.06 36.47 3.09
C ILE A 44 17.57 36.20 3.11
N ASN A 45 18.08 35.28 2.28
CA ASN A 45 19.48 34.85 2.35
C ASN A 45 20.49 35.96 1.98
N PRO A 46 20.29 36.72 0.88
CA PRO A 46 21.14 37.87 0.58
C PRO A 46 21.09 38.94 1.68
N LEU A 47 19.91 39.16 2.26
CA LEU A 47 19.73 40.12 3.34
C LEU A 47 20.50 39.72 4.62
N LYS A 48 20.43 38.46 5.04
CA LYS A 48 21.24 37.93 6.16
C LYS A 48 22.74 38.13 5.94
N ARG A 49 23.23 37.86 4.73
CA ARG A 49 24.64 38.09 4.35
C ARG A 49 25.00 39.58 4.42
N ALA A 50 24.11 40.46 3.99
CA ALA A 50 24.31 41.91 4.06
C ALA A 50 24.35 42.44 5.50
N ILE A 51 23.49 41.91 6.39
CA ILE A 51 23.52 42.22 7.82
C ILE A 51 24.86 41.81 8.43
N GLU A 52 25.31 40.57 8.19
CA GLU A 52 26.59 40.08 8.69
C GLU A 52 27.77 40.89 8.15
N LEU A 53 27.75 41.23 6.86
CA LEU A 53 28.79 42.08 6.25
C LEU A 53 28.83 43.48 6.87
N ALA A 54 27.66 44.11 7.05
CA ALA A 54 27.57 45.42 7.68
C ALA A 54 28.13 45.39 9.11
N ARG A 55 27.82 44.35 9.88
CA ARG A 55 28.38 44.11 11.23
C ARG A 55 29.90 43.94 11.19
N LYS A 56 30.41 43.10 10.29
CA LYS A 56 31.87 42.87 10.12
C LYS A 56 32.64 44.13 9.74
N GLN A 57 31.99 45.05 9.02
CA GLN A 57 32.51 46.37 8.64
C GLN A 57 32.32 47.43 9.74
N GLY A 58 31.73 47.09 10.89
CA GLY A 58 31.44 48.04 11.97
C GLY A 58 30.30 49.03 11.65
N LYS A 59 29.60 48.85 10.53
CA LYS A 59 28.48 49.71 10.09
C LYS A 59 27.19 49.33 10.81
N MET A 60 27.17 49.51 12.13
CA MET A 60 26.08 49.04 13.00
C MET A 60 24.71 49.63 12.65
N ASN A 61 24.64 50.95 12.36
CA ASN A 61 23.39 51.59 11.93
C ASN A 61 22.83 50.93 10.65
N LYS A 62 23.70 50.52 9.72
CA LYS A 62 23.31 49.83 8.49
C LYS A 62 22.86 48.40 8.78
N ALA A 63 23.55 47.69 9.67
CA ALA A 63 23.15 46.35 10.11
C ALA A 63 21.76 46.37 10.78
N GLU A 64 21.50 47.35 11.63
CA GLU A 64 20.22 47.56 12.32
C GLU A 64 19.09 47.83 11.31
N ALA A 65 19.28 48.77 10.38
CA ALA A 65 18.27 49.07 9.36
C ALA A 65 18.00 47.91 8.38
N LEU A 66 19.03 47.14 8.01
CA LEU A 66 18.85 45.90 7.24
C LEU A 66 18.09 44.83 8.05
N THR A 67 18.28 44.80 9.36
CA THR A 67 17.56 43.87 10.25
C THR A 67 16.09 44.28 10.41
N GLU A 68 15.78 45.58 10.42
CA GLU A 68 14.40 46.09 10.35
C GLU A 68 13.72 45.70 9.03
N GLN A 69 14.41 45.83 7.90
CA GLN A 69 13.93 45.32 6.62
C GLN A 69 13.69 43.80 6.67
N PHE A 70 14.58 43.04 7.34
CA PHE A 70 14.41 41.60 7.50
C PHE A 70 13.15 41.27 8.32
N GLN A 71 12.89 42.04 9.38
CA GLN A 71 11.67 41.92 10.17
C GLN A 71 10.41 42.16 9.33
N GLN A 72 10.38 43.23 8.54
CA GLN A 72 9.24 43.54 7.66
C GLN A 72 9.00 42.41 6.65
N LEU A 73 10.07 41.88 6.06
CA LEU A 73 10.00 40.77 5.11
C LEU A 73 9.46 39.49 5.77
N ALA A 74 9.97 39.13 6.95
CA ALA A 74 9.52 37.96 7.69
C ALA A 74 8.02 38.05 8.06
N VAL A 75 7.58 39.21 8.57
CA VAL A 75 6.16 39.45 8.91
C VAL A 75 5.28 39.42 7.66
N SER A 76 5.72 40.02 6.55
CA SER A 76 4.95 40.02 5.30
C SER A 76 4.73 38.63 4.70
N LYS A 77 5.62 37.68 5.01
CA LYS A 77 5.58 36.29 4.56
C LYS A 77 4.94 35.34 5.57
N ASP A 78 4.54 35.85 6.75
CA ASP A 78 4.06 35.06 7.90
C ASP A 78 5.02 33.91 8.26
N ASP A 79 6.33 34.17 8.15
CA ASP A 79 7.38 33.17 8.37
C ASP A 79 7.93 33.29 9.81
N ALA A 80 7.40 32.44 10.68
CA ALA A 80 7.79 32.40 12.10
C ALA A 80 9.27 32.04 12.30
N LEU A 81 9.85 31.24 11.41
CA LEU A 81 11.27 30.86 11.50
C LEU A 81 12.17 32.02 11.07
N ALA A 82 11.81 32.73 9.99
CA ALA A 82 12.48 33.96 9.61
C ALA A 82 12.36 35.04 10.70
N LEU A 83 11.22 35.12 11.40
CA LEU A 83 11.05 36.02 12.54
C LEU A 83 11.94 35.63 13.73
N ALA A 84 12.16 34.34 13.98
CA ALA A 84 13.13 33.88 14.97
C ALA A 84 14.56 34.33 14.62
N ASP A 85 14.95 34.17 13.34
CA ASP A 85 16.25 34.64 12.84
C ASP A 85 16.40 36.17 12.92
N VAL A 86 15.32 36.94 12.75
CA VAL A 86 15.31 38.39 12.97
C VAL A 86 15.66 38.71 14.41
N TYR A 87 14.98 38.11 15.39
CA TYR A 87 15.29 38.35 16.81
C TYR A 87 16.72 37.95 17.16
N PHE A 88 17.22 36.86 16.58
CA PHE A 88 18.61 36.43 16.73
C PHE A 88 19.59 37.49 16.19
N GLU A 89 19.36 38.04 14.99
CA GLU A 89 20.24 39.07 14.42
C GLU A 89 20.11 40.42 15.15
N GLN A 90 18.92 40.79 15.63
CA GLN A 90 18.72 41.95 16.51
C GLN A 90 19.50 41.80 17.80
N ALA A 91 19.45 40.62 18.44
CA ALA A 91 20.21 40.35 19.65
C ALA A 91 21.71 40.54 19.41
N ARG A 92 22.24 39.99 18.30
CA ARG A 92 23.64 40.19 17.92
C ARG A 92 23.96 41.67 17.73
N ASN A 93 23.11 42.45 17.07
CA ASN A 93 23.33 43.89 16.94
C ASN A 93 23.34 44.61 18.30
N THR A 94 22.43 44.27 19.21
CA THR A 94 22.40 44.85 20.56
C THR A 94 23.63 44.46 21.39
N MET A 95 24.14 43.23 21.23
CA MET A 95 25.38 42.81 21.87
C MET A 95 26.59 43.63 21.41
N GLU A 96 26.72 43.89 20.11
CA GLU A 96 27.78 44.75 19.55
C GLU A 96 27.71 46.19 20.08
N ARG A 97 26.53 46.64 20.54
CA ARG A 97 26.32 47.91 21.25
C ARG A 97 26.55 47.82 22.75
N ASN A 98 26.99 46.68 23.27
CA ASN A 98 27.12 46.37 24.70
C ASN A 98 25.80 46.45 25.48
N LEU A 99 24.65 46.29 24.80
CA LEU A 99 23.32 46.28 25.41
C LEU A 99 22.88 44.84 25.71
N TYR A 100 23.44 44.25 26.76
CA TYR A 100 23.28 42.82 27.06
C TYR A 100 21.88 42.42 27.54
N ALA A 101 21.22 43.25 28.37
CA ALA A 101 19.87 42.92 28.85
C ALA A 101 18.83 42.87 27.71
N PRO A 102 18.76 43.86 26.79
CA PRO A 102 17.93 43.73 25.58
C PRO A 102 18.32 42.54 24.70
N ALA A 103 19.61 42.22 24.60
CA ALA A 103 20.07 41.06 23.83
C ALA A 103 19.53 39.75 24.41
N HIS A 104 19.51 39.58 25.74
CA HIS A 104 18.92 38.42 26.39
C HIS A 104 17.43 38.27 26.09
N ASP A 105 16.66 39.36 26.16
CA ASP A 105 15.23 39.33 25.87
C ASP A 105 14.97 38.92 24.41
N LEU A 106 15.77 39.44 23.48
CA LEU A 106 15.70 39.09 22.06
C LEU A 106 16.11 37.63 21.80
N LEU A 107 17.18 37.15 22.45
CA LEU A 107 17.58 35.74 22.35
C LEU A 107 16.52 34.81 22.92
N ASN A 108 15.89 35.15 24.04
CA ASN A 108 14.80 34.35 24.60
C ASN A 108 13.58 34.30 23.68
N LYS A 109 13.24 35.41 23.01
CA LYS A 109 12.21 35.42 21.95
C LYS A 109 12.59 34.50 20.78
N ALA A 110 13.83 34.57 20.31
CA ALA A 110 14.33 33.70 19.25
C ALA A 110 14.29 32.22 19.66
N ILE A 111 14.76 31.89 20.88
CA ILE A 111 14.75 30.53 21.44
C ILE A 111 13.33 29.97 21.50
N ASN A 112 12.37 30.74 22.02
CA ASN A 112 10.97 30.30 22.09
C ASN A 112 10.41 29.96 20.70
N LEU A 113 10.63 30.83 19.71
CA LEU A 113 10.18 30.57 18.34
C LEU A 113 10.90 29.38 17.70
N TYR A 114 12.23 29.26 17.82
CA TYR A 114 12.95 28.09 17.31
C TYR A 114 12.46 26.80 17.98
N GLN A 115 12.11 26.84 19.27
CA GLN A 115 11.55 25.70 19.98
C GLN A 115 10.15 25.33 19.48
N GLU A 116 9.27 26.30 19.29
CA GLU A 116 7.92 26.11 18.73
C GLU A 116 7.95 25.55 17.30
N GLN A 117 8.89 26.03 16.47
CA GLN A 117 9.07 25.56 15.10
C GLN A 117 9.90 24.27 14.99
N GLY A 118 10.48 23.80 16.10
CA GLY A 118 11.34 22.62 16.12
C GLY A 118 12.70 22.80 15.41
N ASP A 119 13.15 24.05 15.17
CA ASP A 119 14.46 24.32 14.58
C ASP A 119 15.59 24.15 15.60
N LYS A 120 16.17 22.95 15.59
CA LYS A 120 17.28 22.58 16.47
C LYS A 120 18.58 23.33 16.14
N ALA A 121 18.81 23.66 14.87
CA ALA A 121 20.00 24.40 14.47
C ALA A 121 19.93 25.86 14.95
N GLY A 122 18.78 26.51 14.78
CA GLY A 122 18.49 27.83 15.36
C GLY A 122 18.62 27.87 16.88
N LEU A 123 18.08 26.87 17.58
CA LEU A 123 18.23 26.72 19.03
C LEU A 123 19.69 26.65 19.48
N ALA A 124 20.50 25.80 18.83
CA ALA A 124 21.92 25.68 19.14
C ALA A 124 22.66 27.01 18.92
N ARG A 125 22.39 27.71 17.81
CA ARG A 125 22.98 29.04 17.55
C ARG A 125 22.57 30.05 18.64
N ALA A 126 21.31 30.09 19.02
CA ALA A 126 20.80 31.04 20.01
C ALA A 126 21.36 30.78 21.41
N TYR A 127 21.42 29.53 21.87
CA TYR A 127 22.06 29.17 23.15
C TYR A 127 23.55 29.51 23.16
N ARG A 128 24.27 29.24 22.07
CA ARG A 128 25.69 29.62 21.96
C ARG A 128 25.88 31.14 22.06
N GLN A 129 25.02 31.93 21.40
CA GLN A 129 25.07 33.39 21.52
C GLN A 129 24.70 33.90 22.92
N LEU A 130 23.72 33.26 23.57
CA LEU A 130 23.39 33.57 24.95
C LEU A 130 24.58 33.33 25.89
N GLY A 131 25.27 32.20 25.71
CA GLY A 131 26.50 31.92 26.44
C GLY A 131 27.61 32.94 26.17
N LEU A 132 27.80 33.35 24.90
CA LEU A 132 28.73 34.44 24.58
C LEU A 132 28.33 35.78 25.21
N THR A 133 27.03 36.05 25.36
CA THR A 133 26.53 37.25 26.05
C THR A 133 26.89 37.23 27.53
N PHE A 134 26.65 36.12 28.22
CA PHE A 134 27.05 35.94 29.61
C PHE A 134 28.57 36.02 29.80
N ARG A 135 29.35 35.54 28.83
CA ARG A 135 30.82 35.72 28.84
C ARG A 135 31.21 37.19 28.85
N TYR A 136 30.58 38.05 28.05
CA TYR A 136 30.85 39.49 28.05
C TYR A 136 30.45 40.18 29.35
N GLN A 137 29.50 39.62 30.08
CA GLN A 137 29.13 40.04 31.43
C GLN A 137 29.98 39.40 32.53
N SER A 138 31.06 38.70 32.17
CA SER A 138 31.95 37.96 33.07
C SER A 138 31.25 36.87 33.90
N ASN A 139 30.06 36.42 33.49
CA ASN A 139 29.32 35.33 34.10
C ASN A 139 29.65 34.00 33.38
N TYR A 140 30.86 33.52 33.61
CA TYR A 140 31.40 32.35 32.93
C TYR A 140 30.68 31.01 33.23
N PRO A 141 30.19 30.75 34.46
CA PRO A 141 29.44 29.51 34.72
C PRO A 141 28.16 29.40 33.88
N GLN A 142 27.37 30.47 33.81
CA GLN A 142 26.19 30.50 32.94
C GLN A 142 26.58 30.46 31.46
N ALA A 143 27.67 31.13 31.07
CA ALA A 143 28.19 31.05 29.71
C ALA A 143 28.47 29.60 29.29
N LEU A 144 29.18 28.84 30.12
CA LEU A 144 29.48 27.42 29.86
C LEU A 144 28.23 26.57 29.86
N GLU A 145 27.27 26.77 30.76
CA GLU A 145 26.01 26.01 30.76
C GLU A 145 25.27 26.13 29.42
N TYR A 146 25.12 27.36 28.90
CA TYR A 146 24.45 27.58 27.62
C TYR A 146 25.27 27.10 26.44
N ILE A 147 26.60 27.24 26.45
CA ILE A 147 27.46 26.73 25.37
C ILE A 147 27.47 25.20 25.35
N TYR A 148 27.52 24.52 26.50
CA TYR A 148 27.39 23.06 26.59
C TYR A 148 25.99 22.60 26.14
N THR A 149 24.94 23.35 26.46
CA THR A 149 23.59 23.08 25.95
C THR A 149 23.55 23.16 24.42
N ALA A 150 24.16 24.20 23.83
CA ALA A 150 24.29 24.33 22.39
C ALA A 150 25.09 23.15 21.78
N MET A 151 26.21 22.79 22.41
CA MET A 151 27.06 21.67 21.98
C MET A 151 26.28 20.35 21.96
N GLN A 152 25.47 20.10 22.98
CA GLN A 152 24.62 18.91 23.07
C GLN A 152 23.64 18.83 21.89
N ILE A 153 22.98 19.95 21.59
CA ILE A 153 22.01 20.02 20.49
C ILE A 153 22.72 19.80 19.15
N SER A 154 23.88 20.42 18.93
CA SER A 154 24.68 20.23 17.71
C SER A 154 25.16 18.79 17.55
N GLN A 155 25.61 18.12 18.61
CA GLN A 155 25.99 16.71 18.58
C GLN A 155 24.82 15.80 18.22
N GLN A 156 23.63 16.03 18.79
CA GLN A 156 22.42 15.27 18.44
C GLN A 156 22.00 15.44 16.98
N GLN A 157 22.30 16.60 16.37
CA GLN A 157 22.06 16.86 14.95
C GLN A 157 23.18 16.36 14.04
N ASN A 158 24.29 15.85 14.61
CA ASN A 158 25.54 15.58 13.88
C ASN A 158 26.03 16.80 13.09
N ASP A 159 25.81 18.00 13.61
CA ASP A 159 26.29 19.25 13.00
C ASP A 159 27.73 19.52 13.45
N THR A 160 28.67 18.92 12.73
CA THR A 160 30.11 19.00 13.00
C THR A 160 30.64 20.45 12.99
N SER A 161 30.11 21.31 12.11
CA SER A 161 30.51 22.72 12.04
C SER A 161 30.07 23.51 13.27
N ALA A 162 28.83 23.27 13.73
CA ALA A 162 28.34 23.86 14.96
C ALA A 162 29.10 23.34 16.20
N VAL A 163 29.47 22.05 16.22
CA VAL A 163 30.33 21.49 17.29
C VAL A 163 31.69 22.20 17.34
N ALA A 164 32.37 22.41 16.21
CA ALA A 164 33.62 23.18 16.17
C ALA A 164 33.44 24.61 16.71
N SER A 165 32.35 25.29 16.30
CA SER A 165 31.99 26.62 16.80
C SER A 165 31.74 26.65 18.32
N THR A 166 31.15 25.58 18.88
CA THR A 166 30.96 25.44 20.33
C THR A 166 32.27 25.24 21.07
N TYR A 167 33.19 24.40 20.56
CA TYR A 167 34.53 24.24 21.12
C TYR A 167 35.29 25.56 21.16
N ASN A 168 35.25 26.33 20.06
CA ASN A 168 35.86 27.65 20.03
C ASN A 168 35.25 28.59 21.09
N SER A 169 33.92 28.54 21.28
CA SER A 169 33.23 29.34 22.30
C SER A 169 33.59 28.90 23.72
N ILE A 170 33.75 27.60 23.97
CA ILE A 170 34.25 27.06 25.25
C ILE A 170 35.66 27.58 25.51
N GLY A 171 36.55 27.49 24.51
CA GLY A 171 37.93 27.98 24.61
C GLY A 171 38.00 29.46 25.01
N LEU A 172 37.20 30.31 24.35
CA LEU A 172 37.11 31.75 24.68
C LEU A 172 36.62 32.02 26.10
N VAL A 173 35.74 31.16 26.65
CA VAL A 173 35.28 31.30 28.05
C VAL A 173 36.37 30.83 29.00
N LEU A 174 37.01 29.68 28.74
CA LEU A 174 38.09 29.14 29.55
C LEU A 174 39.30 30.09 29.61
N GLU A 175 39.63 30.75 28.50
CA GLU A 175 40.66 31.79 28.43
C GLU A 175 40.35 32.93 29.40
N LYS A 176 39.14 33.51 29.34
CA LYS A 176 38.70 34.56 30.29
C LYS A 176 38.62 34.09 31.74
N MET A 177 38.61 32.78 31.95
CA MET A 177 38.69 32.18 33.26
C MET A 177 40.12 31.96 33.76
N GLY A 178 41.15 32.19 32.93
CA GLY A 178 42.55 31.90 33.24
C GLY A 178 42.93 30.42 33.08
N LEU A 179 42.05 29.59 32.52
CA LEU A 179 42.23 28.16 32.37
C LEU A 179 42.91 27.83 31.03
N LEU A 180 44.16 28.27 30.89
CA LEU A 180 44.87 28.33 29.61
C LEU A 180 45.02 26.95 28.95
N GLU A 181 45.32 25.89 29.70
CA GLU A 181 45.45 24.53 29.15
C GLU A 181 44.12 23.99 28.61
N GLY A 182 43.03 24.16 29.37
CA GLY A 182 41.69 23.76 28.94
C GLY A 182 41.22 24.56 27.72
N ALA A 183 41.53 25.85 27.68
CA ALA A 183 41.26 26.71 26.53
C ALA A 183 42.04 26.22 25.29
N ALA A 184 43.33 25.91 25.45
CA ALA A 184 44.16 25.39 24.37
C ALA A 184 43.62 24.06 23.83
N GLN A 185 43.19 23.14 24.70
CA GLN A 185 42.56 21.89 24.28
C GLN A 185 41.27 22.14 23.49
N ALA A 186 40.40 23.04 23.97
CA ALA A 186 39.15 23.36 23.28
C ALA A 186 39.39 23.99 21.90
N HIS A 187 40.32 24.95 21.78
CA HIS A 187 40.67 25.53 20.47
C HIS A 187 41.37 24.52 19.55
N GLN A 188 42.18 23.61 20.08
CA GLN A 188 42.80 22.52 19.33
C GLN A 188 41.74 21.57 18.75
N SER A 189 40.74 21.17 19.55
CA SER A 189 39.61 20.38 19.05
C SER A 189 38.79 21.12 17.99
N ALA A 190 38.58 22.43 18.13
CA ALA A 190 37.94 23.23 17.09
C ALA A 190 38.78 23.25 15.80
N LEU A 191 40.10 23.45 15.91
CA LEU A 191 41.04 23.48 14.80
C LEU A 191 41.03 22.18 13.99
N GLU A 192 41.10 21.03 14.68
CA GLU A 192 41.05 19.71 14.06
C GLU A 192 39.77 19.52 13.24
N ILE A 193 38.62 19.87 13.81
CA ILE A 193 37.33 19.76 13.12
C ILE A 193 37.26 20.74 11.93
N HIS A 194 37.74 21.99 12.08
CA HIS A 194 37.76 22.93 10.96
C HIS A 194 38.68 22.46 9.82
N HIS A 195 39.76 21.75 10.12
CA HIS A 195 40.59 21.08 9.10
C HIS A 195 39.82 19.96 8.38
N GLU A 196 39.09 19.12 9.11
CA GLU A 196 38.24 18.07 8.51
C GLU A 196 37.16 18.65 7.58
N LEU A 197 36.64 19.84 7.93
CA LEU A 197 35.62 20.55 7.15
C LEU A 197 36.17 21.44 6.03
N ASP A 198 37.49 21.57 5.91
CA ASP A 198 38.17 22.57 5.06
C ASP A 198 37.68 24.02 5.28
N ASP A 199 37.25 24.35 6.51
CA ASP A 199 36.77 25.68 6.88
C ASP A 199 37.95 26.61 7.18
N LYS A 200 38.46 27.28 6.14
CA LYS A 200 39.60 28.19 6.24
C LYS A 200 39.42 29.29 7.29
N ASN A 201 38.24 29.88 7.39
CA ASN A 201 37.97 30.94 8.37
C ASN A 201 37.99 30.39 9.80
N GLY A 202 37.40 29.21 10.00
CA GLY A 202 37.44 28.50 11.27
C GLY A 202 38.86 28.11 11.69
N ILE A 203 39.67 27.60 10.75
CA ILE A 203 41.09 27.27 10.97
C ILE A 203 41.86 28.52 11.40
N ALA A 204 41.78 29.62 10.65
CA ALA A 204 42.47 30.87 10.99
C ALA A 204 42.05 31.40 12.36
N SER A 205 40.74 31.40 12.67
CA SER A 205 40.24 31.82 13.99
C SER A 205 40.78 30.96 15.14
N ALA A 206 40.85 29.63 14.97
CA ALA A 206 41.37 28.74 16.00
C ALA A 206 42.89 28.93 16.19
N LEU A 207 43.64 29.12 15.10
CA LEU A 207 45.07 29.43 15.13
C LEU A 207 45.36 30.75 15.86
N TYR A 208 44.55 31.80 15.62
CA TYR A 208 44.68 33.05 16.37
C TYR A 208 44.52 32.86 17.87
N ASN A 209 43.47 32.15 18.28
CA ASN A 209 43.20 31.91 19.69
C ASN A 209 44.31 31.06 20.34
N LEU A 210 44.81 30.04 19.64
CA LEU A 210 45.96 29.24 20.10
C LEU A 210 47.24 30.07 20.19
N GLY A 211 47.51 30.94 19.22
CA GLY A 211 48.66 31.85 19.23
C GLY A 211 48.61 32.80 20.42
N ASP A 212 47.46 33.42 20.67
CA ASP A 212 47.26 34.31 21.83
C ASP A 212 47.43 33.57 23.16
N LEU A 213 46.91 32.35 23.27
CA LEU A 213 47.11 31.51 24.45
C LEU A 213 48.57 31.14 24.67
N ARG A 214 49.32 30.76 23.63
CA ARG A 214 50.74 30.43 23.75
C ARG A 214 51.57 31.64 24.14
N ARG A 215 51.26 32.81 23.62
CA ARG A 215 51.87 34.08 24.04
C ARG A 215 51.62 34.35 25.53
N LEU A 216 50.39 34.16 26.01
CA LEU A 216 50.07 34.30 27.45
C LEU A 216 50.81 33.27 28.32
N MET A 217 51.14 32.10 27.78
CA MET A 217 51.95 31.08 28.45
C MET A 217 53.47 31.32 28.35
N GLY A 218 53.91 32.36 27.64
CA GLY A 218 55.33 32.67 27.40
C GLY A 218 56.00 31.82 26.32
N ASP A 219 55.24 31.06 25.52
CA ASP A 219 55.76 30.28 24.38
C ASP A 219 55.67 31.10 23.08
N ASP A 220 56.54 32.11 23.00
CA ASP A 220 56.60 33.09 21.92
C ASP A 220 56.88 32.48 20.54
N LYS A 221 57.67 31.39 20.49
CA LYS A 221 58.00 30.70 19.23
C LYS A 221 56.81 29.92 18.68
N LEU A 222 56.07 29.22 19.55
CA LEU A 222 54.88 28.51 19.12
C LEU A 222 53.75 29.48 18.77
N ALA A 223 53.61 30.59 19.52
CA ALA A 223 52.69 31.66 19.19
C ALA A 223 52.95 32.23 17.78
N LEU A 224 54.22 32.52 17.46
CA LEU A 224 54.62 32.98 16.12
C LEU A 224 54.22 31.98 15.04
N THR A 225 54.45 30.69 15.28
CA THR A 225 54.11 29.63 14.32
C THR A 225 52.62 29.63 14.01
N TYR A 226 51.76 29.67 15.03
CA TYR A 226 50.31 29.72 14.84
C TYR A 226 49.86 31.00 14.10
N PHE A 227 50.42 32.16 14.44
CA PHE A 227 50.08 33.41 13.74
C PHE A 227 50.55 33.42 12.28
N GLN A 228 51.71 32.83 11.97
CA GLN A 228 52.19 32.69 10.59
C GLN A 228 51.33 31.72 9.79
N ASP A 229 50.84 30.64 10.39
CA ASP A 229 49.93 29.72 9.73
C ASP A 229 48.56 30.37 9.46
N ALA A 230 48.04 31.17 10.41
CA ALA A 230 46.84 31.99 10.18
C ALA A 230 47.07 33.01 9.05
N LEU A 231 48.23 33.68 9.04
CA LEU A 231 48.59 34.64 8.00
C LEU A 231 48.58 34.02 6.60
N LYS A 232 49.10 32.79 6.43
CA LYS A 232 49.07 32.09 5.14
C LYS A 232 47.64 31.89 4.63
N ILE A 233 46.71 31.58 5.53
CA ILE A 233 45.29 31.41 5.20
C ILE A 233 44.67 32.74 4.81
N ASP A 234 44.93 33.79 5.57
CA ASP A 234 44.36 35.11 5.32
C ASP A 234 44.89 35.74 4.03
N LEU A 235 46.18 35.56 3.73
CA LEU A 235 46.75 35.94 2.44
C LEU A 235 46.05 35.24 1.27
N ALA A 236 45.72 33.95 1.43
CA ALA A 236 44.97 33.21 0.42
C ALA A 236 43.50 33.67 0.31
N SER A 237 42.92 34.20 1.39
CA SER A 237 41.56 34.75 1.40
C SER A 237 41.44 36.08 0.65
N GLY A 238 42.51 36.89 0.63
CA GLY A 238 42.50 38.24 0.10
C GLY A 238 41.75 39.28 0.94
N ASP A 239 41.20 38.90 2.10
CA ASP A 239 40.52 39.83 3.00
C ASP A 239 41.55 40.70 3.74
N LYS A 240 41.68 41.96 3.28
CA LYS A 240 42.62 42.95 3.82
C LYS A 240 42.52 43.11 5.34
N LYS A 241 41.33 42.95 5.93
CA LYS A 241 41.13 43.08 7.39
C LYS A 241 41.86 41.97 8.13
N TYR A 242 41.68 40.72 7.70
CA TYR A 242 42.31 39.59 8.38
C TYR A 242 43.81 39.55 8.12
N ILE A 243 44.25 39.87 6.89
CA ILE A 243 45.67 40.01 6.56
C ILE A 243 46.34 41.05 7.47
N ALA A 244 45.76 42.25 7.61
CA ALA A 244 46.31 43.29 8.50
C ALA A 244 46.40 42.81 9.95
N TYR A 245 45.37 42.09 10.42
CA TYR A 245 45.33 41.53 11.76
C TYR A 245 46.44 40.50 12.00
N SER A 246 46.64 39.54 11.09
CA SER A 246 47.74 38.57 11.23
C SER A 246 49.10 39.25 11.15
N HIS A 247 49.29 40.21 10.24
CA HIS A 247 50.53 40.98 10.17
C HIS A 247 50.83 41.70 11.49
N ASN A 248 49.85 42.31 12.16
CA ASN A 248 50.08 42.95 13.45
C ASN A 248 50.48 41.92 14.54
N LYS A 249 49.76 40.79 14.62
CA LYS A 249 50.07 39.70 15.58
C LYS A 249 51.49 39.15 15.36
N VAL A 250 51.85 38.85 14.11
CA VAL A 250 53.18 38.35 13.74
C VAL A 250 54.25 39.39 14.03
N GLY A 251 54.02 40.66 13.67
CA GLY A 251 54.94 41.76 13.91
C GLY A 251 55.21 41.97 15.40
N PHE A 252 54.17 41.97 16.23
CA PHE A 252 54.31 42.04 17.69
C PHE A 252 55.11 40.85 18.24
N GLN A 253 54.87 39.64 17.73
CA GLN A 253 55.58 38.45 18.19
C GLN A 253 57.07 38.48 17.82
N PHE A 254 57.43 39.07 16.67
CA PHE A 254 58.82 39.31 16.32
C PHE A 254 59.50 40.34 17.22
N ILE A 255 58.78 41.33 17.77
CA ILE A 255 59.32 42.22 18.82
C ILE A 255 59.75 41.40 20.03
N GLN A 256 58.88 40.49 20.52
CA GLN A 256 59.19 39.65 21.69
C GLN A 256 60.41 38.74 21.47
N LEU A 257 60.61 38.30 20.22
CA LEU A 257 61.76 37.49 19.82
C LEU A 257 63.01 38.31 19.44
N ALA A 258 62.95 39.64 19.57
CA ALA A 258 64.00 40.59 19.20
C ALA A 258 64.44 40.54 17.71
N ASP A 259 63.58 40.06 16.81
CA ASP A 259 63.77 40.14 15.35
C ASP A 259 63.11 41.41 14.81
N TYR A 260 63.78 42.54 15.02
CA TYR A 260 63.23 43.86 14.74
C TYR A 260 63.06 44.17 13.24
N GLU A 261 63.83 43.51 12.37
CA GLU A 261 63.69 43.64 10.91
C GLU A 261 62.36 43.03 10.45
N GLN A 262 62.07 41.80 10.88
CA GLN A 262 60.79 41.14 10.56
C GLN A 262 59.62 41.86 11.24
N ALA A 263 59.79 42.30 12.49
CA ALA A 263 58.77 43.08 13.19
C ALA A 263 58.38 44.34 12.39
N ARG A 264 59.38 45.11 11.92
CA ARG A 264 59.16 46.33 11.12
C ARG A 264 58.39 46.05 9.84
N TYR A 265 58.78 45.02 9.10
CA TYR A 265 58.11 44.61 7.88
C TYR A 265 56.62 44.33 8.14
N HIS A 266 56.33 43.43 9.08
CA HIS A 266 54.96 43.01 9.37
C HIS A 266 54.09 44.14 9.93
N LEU A 267 54.61 44.97 10.83
CA LEU A 267 53.85 46.09 11.40
C LEU A 267 53.56 47.20 10.37
N THR A 268 54.47 47.41 9.41
CA THR A 268 54.26 48.38 8.32
C THR A 268 53.13 47.93 7.39
N GLU A 269 53.12 46.64 7.02
CA GLU A 269 52.05 46.05 6.22
C GLU A 269 50.69 46.14 6.95
N ALA A 270 50.66 45.81 8.24
CA ALA A 270 49.45 45.92 9.06
C ALA A 270 48.90 47.35 9.09
N LEU A 271 49.76 48.33 9.39
CA LEU A 271 49.37 49.74 9.46
C LEU A 271 48.84 50.25 8.11
N THR A 272 49.53 49.92 7.02
CA THR A 272 49.14 50.29 5.66
C THR A 272 47.77 49.73 5.30
N LEU A 273 47.52 48.45 5.60
CA LEU A 273 46.25 47.81 5.30
C LEU A 273 45.11 48.34 6.18
N PHE A 274 45.32 48.55 7.48
CA PHE A 274 44.31 49.14 8.37
C PHE A 274 43.91 50.56 7.94
N GLN A 275 44.85 51.37 7.48
CA GLN A 275 44.58 52.68 6.90
C GLN A 275 43.77 52.57 5.60
N GLN A 276 44.12 51.64 4.70
CA GLN A 276 43.39 51.42 3.44
C GLN A 276 41.94 51.00 3.65
N ILE A 277 41.64 50.25 4.71
CA ILE A 277 40.28 49.81 5.03
C ILE A 277 39.54 50.75 6.00
N GLU A 278 40.14 51.88 6.34
CA GLU A 278 39.58 52.88 7.26
C GLU A 278 39.16 52.28 8.62
N ALA A 279 40.03 51.46 9.22
CA ALA A 279 39.81 50.86 10.54
C ALA A 279 40.57 51.63 11.64
N PRO A 280 40.05 52.76 12.17
CA PRO A 280 40.82 53.67 13.04
C PRO A 280 41.26 53.02 14.35
N ARG A 281 40.40 52.19 14.97
CA ARG A 281 40.73 51.45 16.20
C ARG A 281 41.92 50.52 15.98
N ASP A 282 41.89 49.77 14.88
CA ASP A 282 42.92 48.77 14.58
C ASP A 282 44.20 49.42 14.03
N THR A 283 44.05 50.58 13.38
CA THR A 283 45.17 51.49 13.04
C THR A 283 45.90 51.91 14.31
N ASP A 284 45.18 52.39 15.33
CA ASP A 284 45.77 52.77 16.61
C ASP A 284 46.42 51.58 17.32
N TRP A 285 45.84 50.38 17.24
CA TRP A 285 46.47 49.17 17.75
C TRP A 285 47.79 48.84 17.03
N ALA A 286 47.86 48.98 15.72
CA ALA A 286 49.12 48.82 14.96
C ALA A 286 50.14 49.91 15.29
N ILE A 287 49.69 51.14 15.56
CA ILE A 287 50.54 52.25 16.04
C ILE A 287 51.15 51.91 17.40
N LEU A 288 50.39 51.34 18.35
CA LEU A 288 50.94 50.91 19.65
C LEU A 288 52.02 49.84 19.49
N SER A 289 51.79 48.84 18.62
CA SER A 289 52.81 47.82 18.30
C SER A 289 54.06 48.44 17.67
N MET A 290 53.90 49.35 16.71
CA MET A 290 55.02 50.04 16.05
C MET A 290 55.78 50.94 17.03
N ALA A 291 55.08 51.69 17.88
CA ALA A 291 55.68 52.50 18.93
C ALA A 291 56.51 51.65 19.91
N THR A 292 56.04 50.43 20.21
CA THR A 292 56.78 49.44 21.02
C THR A 292 58.05 48.97 20.31
N LEU A 293 58.00 48.69 19.01
CA LEU A 293 59.19 48.39 18.21
C LEU A 293 60.20 49.54 18.25
N GLU A 294 59.73 50.78 18.03
CA GLU A 294 60.61 51.96 18.04
C GLU A 294 61.25 52.21 19.41
N MET A 295 60.54 51.93 20.52
CA MET A 295 61.13 51.97 21.86
C MET A 295 62.27 50.96 22.02
N ASN A 296 62.08 49.72 21.56
CA ASN A 296 63.11 48.67 21.62
C ASN A 296 64.35 48.99 20.76
N LEU A 297 64.18 49.78 19.69
CA LEU A 297 65.26 50.28 18.85
C LEU A 297 65.91 51.58 19.38
N GLY A 298 65.41 52.13 20.49
CA GLY A 298 65.90 53.39 21.09
C GLY A 298 65.38 54.66 20.43
N ASN A 299 64.43 54.56 19.49
CA ASN A 299 63.86 55.69 18.75
C ASN A 299 62.70 56.37 19.53
N LEU A 300 62.99 56.87 20.73
CA LEU A 300 61.96 57.37 21.66
C LEU A 300 61.16 58.58 21.11
N ILE A 301 61.79 59.46 20.33
CA ILE A 301 61.12 60.62 19.71
C ILE A 301 60.09 60.16 18.66
N LEU A 302 60.44 59.16 17.85
CA LEU A 302 59.55 58.60 16.85
C LEU A 302 58.37 57.89 17.53
N SER A 303 58.64 57.10 18.56
CA SER A 303 57.59 56.46 19.38
C SER A 303 56.63 57.50 19.97
N ARG A 304 57.14 58.59 20.56
CA ARG A 304 56.31 59.70 21.07
C ARG A 304 55.43 60.32 19.98
N THR A 305 56.00 60.51 18.79
CA THR A 305 55.27 61.07 17.64
C THR A 305 54.14 60.14 17.18
N MET A 306 54.40 58.83 17.15
CA MET A 306 53.42 57.81 16.80
C MET A 306 52.26 57.76 17.80
N LEU A 307 52.54 57.83 19.10
CA LEU A 307 51.54 57.76 20.16
C LEU A 307 50.67 59.03 20.29
N ASN A 308 51.06 60.12 19.63
CA ASN A 308 50.34 61.38 19.72
C ASN A 308 48.86 61.24 19.25
N GLY A 309 47.93 61.66 20.10
CA GLY A 309 46.51 61.58 19.81
C GLY A 309 45.87 60.20 20.05
N VAL A 310 46.64 59.13 20.34
CA VAL A 310 46.10 57.76 20.46
C VAL A 310 45.19 57.64 21.68
N ILE A 311 45.62 58.18 22.83
CA ILE A 311 44.83 58.16 24.07
C ILE A 311 43.54 58.97 23.89
N GLU A 312 43.60 60.18 23.31
CA GLU A 312 42.40 60.99 23.07
C GLU A 312 41.42 60.28 22.14
N ARG A 313 41.90 59.71 21.03
CA ARG A 313 41.06 58.95 20.09
C ARG A 313 40.43 57.73 20.77
N ALA A 314 41.20 56.97 21.55
CA ALA A 314 40.70 55.79 22.24
C ALA A 314 39.65 56.15 23.31
N ASN A 315 39.86 57.25 24.05
CA ASN A 315 38.93 57.75 25.04
C ASN A 315 37.63 58.29 24.41
N ASP A 316 37.73 59.15 23.39
CA ASP A 316 36.60 59.77 22.70
C ASP A 316 35.69 58.73 22.03
N LYS A 317 36.27 57.65 21.52
CA LYS A 317 35.55 56.55 20.87
C LYS A 317 35.19 55.41 21.82
N GLN A 318 35.53 55.53 23.11
CA GLN A 318 35.28 54.53 24.15
C GLN A 318 35.86 53.14 23.82
N TYR A 319 37.06 53.10 23.21
CA TYR A 319 37.79 51.87 22.96
C TYR A 319 38.50 51.38 24.23
N LYS A 320 37.72 50.94 25.22
CA LYS A 320 38.17 50.71 26.61
C LYS A 320 39.42 49.83 26.76
N SER A 321 39.50 48.67 26.10
CA SER A 321 40.69 47.82 26.20
C SER A 321 41.90 48.40 25.44
N LEU A 322 41.67 49.05 24.30
CA LEU A 322 42.74 49.76 23.58
C LEU A 322 43.28 50.93 24.42
N LEU A 323 42.42 51.58 25.21
CA LEU A 323 42.81 52.67 26.09
C LEU A 323 43.75 52.19 27.20
N VAL A 324 43.52 51.00 27.77
CA VAL A 324 44.46 50.37 28.71
C VAL A 324 45.81 50.09 28.04
N ASP A 325 45.81 49.51 26.84
CA ASP A 325 47.03 49.27 26.07
C ASP A 325 47.78 50.59 25.79
N ALA A 326 47.05 51.65 25.41
CA ALA A 326 47.62 52.97 25.11
C ALA A 326 48.25 53.62 26.35
N TYR A 327 47.59 53.53 27.52
CA TYR A 327 48.16 54.00 28.78
C TYR A 327 49.41 53.21 29.17
N ARG A 328 49.39 51.88 29.03
CA ARG A 328 50.56 51.04 29.32
C ARG A 328 51.75 51.38 28.42
N THR A 329 51.55 51.45 27.10
CA THR A 329 52.61 51.78 26.14
C THR A 329 53.14 53.20 26.37
N SER A 330 52.28 54.16 26.69
CA SER A 330 52.69 55.54 26.99
C SER A 330 53.44 55.66 28.32
N ALA A 331 53.04 54.90 29.34
CA ALA A 331 53.76 54.79 30.60
C ALA A 331 55.17 54.21 30.40
N GLN A 332 55.28 53.15 29.58
CA GLN A 332 56.58 52.55 29.24
C GLN A 332 57.48 53.53 28.49
N LEU A 333 56.94 54.31 27.55
CA LEU A 333 57.69 55.37 26.88
C LEU A 333 58.15 56.47 27.85
N ALA A 334 57.29 56.87 28.78
CA ALA A 334 57.63 57.88 29.79
C ALA A 334 58.75 57.40 30.72
N LEU A 335 58.66 56.15 31.19
CA LEU A 335 59.71 55.49 31.98
C LEU A 335 61.06 55.47 31.24
N LEU A 336 61.07 55.07 29.95
CA LEU A 336 62.28 55.07 29.12
C LEU A 336 62.86 56.48 28.85
N ASN A 337 62.04 57.53 28.95
CA ASN A 337 62.48 58.92 28.87
C ASN A 337 62.85 59.53 30.23
N GLU A 338 62.86 58.72 31.30
CA GLU A 338 63.10 59.16 32.68
C GLU A 338 62.07 60.20 33.19
N ASP A 339 60.89 60.27 32.58
CA ASP A 339 59.78 61.11 32.99
C ASP A 339 58.85 60.32 33.92
N THR A 340 59.28 60.18 35.18
CA THR A 340 58.62 59.34 36.18
C THR A 340 57.24 59.87 36.58
N GLU A 341 57.05 61.19 36.59
CA GLU A 341 55.76 61.81 36.86
C GLU A 341 54.73 61.45 35.79
N LEU A 342 55.08 61.61 34.51
CA LEU A 342 54.19 61.25 33.40
C LEU A 342 53.93 59.73 33.36
N ALA A 343 54.95 58.91 33.67
CA ALA A 343 54.79 57.47 33.76
C ALA A 343 53.75 57.08 34.82
N LEU A 344 53.83 57.65 36.02
CA LEU A 344 52.85 57.41 37.10
C LEU A 344 51.45 57.90 36.72
N GLN A 345 51.31 59.06 36.06
CA GLN A 345 50.03 59.56 35.59
C GLN A 345 49.36 58.58 34.61
N HIS A 346 50.11 58.06 33.64
CA HIS A 346 49.61 57.07 32.69
C HIS A 346 49.30 55.73 33.38
N ILE A 347 50.12 55.29 34.33
CA ILE A 347 49.86 54.08 35.11
C ILE A 347 48.55 54.22 35.91
N ASP A 348 48.33 55.33 36.60
CA ASP A 348 47.13 55.56 37.40
C ASP A 348 45.86 55.57 36.53
N ALA A 349 45.90 56.25 35.39
CA ALA A 349 44.80 56.26 34.43
C ALA A 349 44.56 54.86 33.84
N GLY A 350 45.63 54.13 33.51
CA GLY A 350 45.55 52.74 33.03
C GLY A 350 44.94 51.80 34.06
N VAL A 351 45.37 51.88 35.33
CA VAL A 351 44.86 51.03 36.42
C VAL A 351 43.40 51.31 36.68
N MET A 352 42.98 52.58 36.66
CA MET A 352 41.57 52.96 36.77
C MET A 352 40.74 52.34 35.64
N GLN A 353 41.21 52.46 34.39
CA GLN A 353 40.50 51.89 33.25
C GLN A 353 40.49 50.35 33.27
N ALA A 354 41.59 49.70 33.67
CA ALA A 354 41.67 48.25 33.79
C ALA A 354 40.70 47.71 34.86
N LYS A 355 40.55 48.41 35.99
CA LYS A 355 39.54 48.11 37.01
C LYS A 355 38.13 48.23 36.47
N ASP A 356 37.83 49.33 35.77
CA ASP A 356 36.54 49.54 35.12
C ASP A 356 36.22 48.46 34.06
N ASN A 357 37.26 47.90 33.43
CA ASN A 357 37.15 46.80 32.46
C ASN A 357 37.09 45.41 33.11
N ASN A 358 37.39 45.29 34.42
CA ASN A 358 37.64 44.02 35.12
C ASN A 358 38.82 43.21 34.51
N GLU A 359 39.86 43.90 34.08
CA GLU A 359 41.08 43.36 33.49
C GLU A 359 42.20 43.25 34.54
N SER A 360 42.04 42.34 35.53
CA SER A 360 43.01 42.20 36.64
C SER A 360 44.44 41.87 36.21
N HIS A 361 44.60 41.21 35.06
CA HIS A 361 45.93 40.93 34.51
C HIS A 361 46.62 42.21 34.03
N ASP A 362 45.91 43.09 33.32
CA ASP A 362 46.45 44.37 32.88
C ASP A 362 46.69 45.32 34.06
N GLU A 363 45.88 45.24 35.12
CA GLU A 363 46.15 45.91 36.39
C GLU A 363 47.50 45.47 36.98
N ALA A 364 47.76 44.16 37.04
CA ALA A 364 49.03 43.63 37.55
C ALA A 364 50.24 44.07 36.68
N LEU A 365 50.08 44.13 35.35
CA LEU A 365 51.12 44.60 34.43
C LEU A 365 51.43 46.10 34.62
N LEU A 366 50.43 46.93 34.84
CA LEU A 366 50.62 48.35 35.11
C LEU A 366 51.26 48.59 36.48
N GLU A 367 50.91 47.80 37.49
CA GLU A 367 51.57 47.84 38.80
C GLU A 367 53.02 47.34 38.74
N ALA A 368 53.34 46.40 37.84
CA ALA A 368 54.73 46.04 37.57
C ALA A 368 55.53 47.22 36.99
N LEU A 369 54.97 47.98 36.05
CA LEU A 369 55.59 49.23 35.57
C LEU A 369 55.75 50.25 36.70
N ARG A 370 54.79 50.33 37.63
CA ARG A 370 54.90 51.20 38.81
C ARG A 370 56.08 50.84 39.70
N VAL A 371 56.34 49.55 39.88
CA VAL A 371 57.53 49.07 40.61
C VAL A 371 58.79 49.56 39.91
N GLU A 372 58.88 49.45 38.58
CA GLU A 372 60.03 49.93 37.81
C GLU A 372 60.25 51.44 37.97
N VAL A 373 59.18 52.24 37.89
CA VAL A 373 59.26 53.71 38.11
C VAL A 373 59.83 54.02 39.50
N TYR A 374 59.30 53.40 40.55
CA TYR A 374 59.79 53.66 41.92
C TYR A 374 61.21 53.16 42.17
N LEU A 375 61.65 52.10 41.49
CA LEU A 375 63.04 51.65 41.55
C LEU A 375 63.97 52.66 40.88
N GLN A 376 63.55 53.28 39.77
CA GLN A 376 64.32 54.34 39.10
C GLN A 376 64.46 55.61 39.98
N GLU A 377 63.46 55.92 40.80
CA GLU A 377 63.49 57.03 41.77
C GLU A 377 64.22 56.68 43.09
N ASP A 378 64.77 55.47 43.24
CA ASP A 378 65.29 54.93 44.51
C ASP A 378 64.26 54.96 45.67
N ALA A 379 62.97 54.97 45.32
CA ALA A 379 61.83 54.98 46.23
C ALA A 379 61.48 53.56 46.70
N LEU A 380 62.45 52.88 47.34
CA LEU A 380 62.37 51.46 47.68
C LEU A 380 61.12 51.06 48.49
N ARG A 381 60.63 51.94 49.36
CA ARG A 381 59.43 51.67 50.17
C ARG A 381 58.18 51.64 49.30
N GLN A 382 58.05 52.57 48.36
CA GLN A 382 56.96 52.64 47.40
C GLN A 382 57.03 51.46 46.42
N ALA A 383 58.23 51.14 45.91
CA ALA A 383 58.46 49.97 45.07
C ALA A 383 58.04 48.67 45.77
N PHE A 384 58.42 48.49 47.04
CA PHE A 384 58.02 47.32 47.84
C PHE A 384 56.50 47.26 48.05
N ASN A 385 55.84 48.38 48.31
CA ASN A 385 54.39 48.43 48.46
C ASN A 385 53.65 48.10 47.15
N ALA A 386 54.12 48.64 46.01
CA ALA A 386 53.59 48.33 44.70
C ALA A 386 53.78 46.84 44.35
N LEU A 387 54.96 46.27 44.66
CA LEU A 387 55.24 44.84 44.47
C LEU A 387 54.33 43.95 45.34
N LEU A 388 54.08 44.34 46.59
CA LEU A 388 53.13 43.63 47.46
C LEU A 388 51.70 43.69 46.91
N TYR A 389 51.30 44.82 46.34
CA TYR A 389 49.99 44.98 45.71
C TYR A 389 49.88 44.15 44.43
N GLN A 390 50.89 44.18 43.56
CA GLN A 390 51.00 43.32 42.39
C GLN A 390 50.90 41.83 42.78
N LYS A 391 51.68 41.39 43.76
CA LYS A 391 51.64 40.00 44.24
C LYS A 391 50.27 39.62 44.79
N LYS A 392 49.59 40.53 45.49
CA LYS A 392 48.23 40.32 45.97
C LYS A 392 47.26 40.13 44.79
N LEU A 393 47.39 40.92 43.74
CA LEU A 393 46.60 40.75 42.52
C LEU A 393 46.87 39.39 41.88
N ASP A 394 48.14 38.97 41.77
CA ASP A 394 48.49 37.65 41.23
C ASP A 394 47.89 36.50 42.06
N ASP A 395 47.94 36.59 43.39
CA ASP A 395 47.32 35.62 44.30
C ASP A 395 45.79 35.61 44.17
N GLU A 396 45.16 36.78 43.99
CA GLU A 396 43.72 36.91 43.76
C GLU A 396 43.31 36.35 42.40
N ILE A 397 44.09 36.60 41.35
CA ILE A 397 43.92 35.99 40.02
C ILE A 397 44.03 34.47 40.14
N LEU A 398 45.02 33.93 40.85
CA LEU A 398 45.19 32.49 41.04
C LEU A 398 44.02 31.87 41.82
N ASN A 399 43.58 32.49 42.92
CA ASN A 399 42.47 32.00 43.71
C ASN A 399 41.14 32.05 42.94
N THR A 400 40.90 33.15 42.22
CA THR A 400 39.74 33.30 41.33
C THR A 400 39.79 32.25 40.23
N THR A 401 40.96 31.98 39.66
CA THR A 401 41.16 30.93 38.65
C THR A 401 40.80 29.56 39.22
N ARG A 402 41.19 29.21 40.45
CA ARG A 402 40.80 27.94 41.09
C ARG A 402 39.29 27.80 41.27
N ILE A 403 38.62 28.86 41.76
CA ILE A 403 37.15 28.88 41.93
C ILE A 403 36.49 28.68 40.56
N LYS A 404 36.98 29.40 39.54
CA LYS A 404 36.57 29.26 38.15
C LYS A 404 36.79 27.84 37.64
N THR A 405 37.93 27.19 37.92
CA THR A 405 38.20 25.78 37.56
C THR A 405 37.13 24.85 38.14
N ILE A 406 36.80 25.00 39.42
CA ILE A 406 35.76 24.19 40.08
C ILE A 406 34.41 24.39 39.37
N ALA A 407 34.04 25.63 39.07
CA ALA A 407 32.81 25.93 38.34
C ALA A 407 32.81 25.31 36.94
N THR A 408 33.93 25.33 36.22
CA THR A 408 34.02 24.69 34.90
C THR A 408 33.91 23.18 34.97
N LEU A 409 34.55 22.54 35.95
CA LEU A 409 34.43 21.10 36.19
C LEU A 409 32.98 20.73 36.55
N GLN A 410 32.29 21.57 37.32
CA GLN A 410 30.85 21.39 37.58
C GLN A 410 30.02 21.49 36.30
N SER A 411 30.21 22.52 35.48
CA SER A 411 29.51 22.65 34.19
C SER A 411 29.78 21.47 33.24
N GLN A 412 31.04 20.99 33.18
CA GLN A 412 31.43 19.83 32.37
C GLN A 412 30.80 18.54 32.87
N THR A 413 30.88 18.28 34.18
CA THR A 413 30.31 17.07 34.77
C THR A 413 28.79 17.05 34.62
N GLU A 414 28.13 18.20 34.77
CA GLU A 414 26.69 18.32 34.54
C GLU A 414 26.32 18.09 33.07
N PHE A 415 27.10 18.64 32.12
CA PHE A 415 26.93 18.36 30.69
C PHE A 415 27.05 16.86 30.38
N VAL A 416 28.11 16.21 30.85
CA VAL A 416 28.31 14.76 30.65
C VAL A 416 27.17 13.96 31.27
N ARG A 417 26.71 14.35 32.46
CA ARG A 417 25.56 13.72 33.14
C ARG A 417 24.27 13.86 32.34
N ARG A 418 23.95 15.06 31.82
CA ARG A 418 22.77 15.31 30.98
C ARG A 418 22.83 14.50 29.69
N ALA A 419 23.98 14.45 29.03
CA ALA A 419 24.19 13.62 27.83
C ALA A 419 23.98 12.13 28.11
N GLN A 420 24.46 11.61 29.24
CA GLN A 420 24.22 10.22 29.66
C GLN A 420 22.74 9.93 29.93
N GLN A 421 22.02 10.85 30.60
CA GLN A 421 20.59 10.70 30.85
C GLN A 421 19.78 10.63 29.55
N ILE A 422 20.12 11.44 28.55
CA ILE A 422 19.44 11.41 27.24
C ILE A 422 19.71 10.08 26.53
N LYS A 423 20.95 9.60 26.52
CA LYS A 423 21.28 8.29 25.96
C LYS A 423 20.50 7.14 26.63
N LEU A 424 20.28 7.25 27.94
CA LEU A 424 19.46 6.30 28.70
C LEU A 424 17.98 6.39 28.27
N LEU A 425 17.42 7.60 28.19
CA LEU A 425 16.05 7.84 27.74
C LEU A 425 15.81 7.34 26.31
N GLU A 426 16.75 7.56 25.39
CA GLU A 426 16.68 7.04 24.01
C GLU A 426 16.65 5.51 23.99
N LYS A 427 17.46 4.86 24.83
CA LYS A 427 17.48 3.40 24.97
C LYS A 427 16.17 2.88 25.55
N GLU A 428 15.60 3.56 26.55
CA GLU A 428 14.29 3.23 27.12
C GLU A 428 13.17 3.40 26.08
N GLN A 429 13.18 4.48 25.30
CA GLN A 429 12.22 4.69 24.22
C GLN A 429 12.32 3.60 23.14
N ALA A 430 13.54 3.24 22.72
CA ALA A 430 13.75 2.15 21.77
C ALA A 430 13.20 0.82 22.31
N LEU A 431 13.44 0.52 23.59
CA LEU A 431 12.89 -0.67 24.25
C LEU A 431 11.36 -0.61 24.29
N SER A 432 10.77 0.53 24.64
CA SER A 432 9.32 0.73 24.63
C SER A 432 8.71 0.53 23.24
N GLN A 433 9.38 0.98 22.17
CA GLN A 433 8.91 0.73 20.81
C GLN A 433 8.97 -0.75 20.42
N VAL A 434 10.02 -1.46 20.82
CA VAL A 434 10.16 -2.90 20.58
C VAL A 434 9.08 -3.67 21.33
N THR A 435 8.84 -3.36 22.61
CA THR A 435 7.78 -4.01 23.40
C THR A 435 6.38 -3.74 22.83
N LEU A 436 6.10 -2.51 22.36
CA LEU A 436 4.85 -2.19 21.66
C LEU A 436 4.69 -2.97 20.35
N LYS A 437 5.75 -3.10 19.55
CA LYS A 437 5.73 -3.92 18.32
C LYS A 437 5.49 -5.39 18.65
N GLN A 438 6.15 -5.91 19.68
CA GLN A 438 5.97 -7.28 20.15
C GLN A 438 4.54 -7.53 20.65
N ALA A 439 3.96 -6.59 21.42
CA ALA A 439 2.58 -6.66 21.88
C ALA A 439 1.58 -6.62 20.71
N LYS A 440 1.79 -5.74 19.73
CA LYS A 440 0.98 -5.68 18.50
C LYS A 440 1.07 -6.98 17.70
N TRP A 441 2.27 -7.52 17.53
CA TRP A 441 2.50 -8.78 16.84
C TRP A 441 1.81 -9.95 17.56
N SER A 442 2.00 -10.06 18.88
CA SER A 442 1.35 -11.09 19.71
C SER A 442 -0.18 -11.00 19.63
N ARG A 443 -0.76 -9.79 19.74
CA ARG A 443 -2.19 -9.56 19.57
C ARG A 443 -2.69 -10.02 18.19
N ASN A 444 -1.97 -9.67 17.12
CA ASN A 444 -2.35 -10.05 15.77
C ASN A 444 -2.28 -11.58 15.56
N VAL A 445 -1.28 -12.25 16.13
CA VAL A 445 -1.17 -13.72 16.12
C VAL A 445 -2.35 -14.35 16.88
N TRP A 446 -2.72 -13.79 18.03
CA TRP A 446 -3.89 -14.24 18.80
C TRP A 446 -5.19 -14.09 18.01
N LEU A 447 -5.40 -12.94 17.38
CA LEU A 447 -6.57 -12.68 16.54
C LEU A 447 -6.63 -13.64 15.34
N ALA A 448 -5.51 -13.85 14.65
CA ALA A 448 -5.43 -14.81 13.55
C ALA A 448 -5.76 -16.24 14.02
N SER A 449 -5.27 -16.63 15.20
CA SER A 449 -5.56 -17.94 15.79
C SER A 449 -7.04 -18.13 16.11
N ILE A 450 -7.72 -17.09 16.60
CA ILE A 450 -9.18 -17.11 16.81
C ILE A 450 -9.91 -17.29 15.48
N VAL A 451 -9.56 -16.52 14.44
CA VAL A 451 -10.19 -16.62 13.11
C VAL A 451 -10.01 -18.03 12.52
N ILE A 452 -8.80 -18.57 12.59
CA ILE A 452 -8.50 -19.93 12.13
C ILE A 452 -9.36 -20.95 12.90
N SER A 453 -9.49 -20.80 14.22
CA SER A 453 -10.30 -21.69 15.05
C SER A 453 -11.79 -21.65 14.68
N VAL A 454 -12.33 -20.46 14.39
CA VAL A 454 -13.72 -20.29 13.94
C VAL A 454 -13.95 -20.94 12.57
N ILE A 455 -13.02 -20.76 11.63
CA ILE A 455 -13.07 -21.41 10.31
C ILE A 455 -13.03 -22.93 10.46
N LEU A 456 -12.11 -23.44 11.29
CA LEU A 456 -11.97 -24.87 11.54
C LEU A 456 -13.26 -25.44 12.15
N PHE A 457 -13.85 -24.73 13.12
CA PHE A 457 -15.12 -25.10 13.72
C PHE A 457 -16.26 -25.13 12.69
N ALA A 458 -16.36 -24.12 11.83
CA ALA A 458 -17.37 -24.07 10.77
C ALA A 458 -17.20 -25.21 9.76
N LEU A 459 -15.97 -25.56 9.40
CA LEU A 459 -15.66 -26.69 8.53
C LEU A 459 -16.05 -28.03 9.16
N VAL A 460 -15.70 -28.25 10.43
CA VAL A 460 -16.06 -29.46 11.18
C VAL A 460 -17.57 -29.56 11.33
N TYR A 461 -18.23 -28.48 11.75
CA TYR A 461 -19.69 -28.41 11.88
C TYR A 461 -20.38 -28.68 10.54
N GLY A 462 -19.91 -28.04 9.46
CA GLY A 462 -20.42 -28.26 8.11
C GLY A 462 -20.30 -29.72 7.68
N ARG A 463 -19.15 -30.36 7.94
CA ARG A 463 -18.92 -31.78 7.62
C ARG A 463 -19.81 -32.72 8.44
N ILE A 464 -20.07 -32.40 9.72
CA ILE A 464 -21.00 -33.17 10.56
C ILE A 464 -22.44 -32.99 10.06
N SER A 465 -22.85 -31.76 9.75
CA SER A 465 -24.18 -31.45 9.23
C SER A 465 -24.44 -32.14 7.89
N GLN A 466 -23.48 -32.08 6.95
CA GLN A 466 -23.55 -32.80 5.68
C GLN A 466 -23.71 -34.31 5.88
N ARG A 467 -22.96 -34.92 6.82
CA ARG A 467 -23.12 -36.35 7.13
C ARG A 467 -24.52 -36.69 7.62
N ARG A 468 -25.10 -35.85 8.50
CA ARG A 468 -26.47 -36.04 9.01
C ARG A 468 -27.49 -35.90 7.88
N LEU A 469 -27.33 -34.90 7.02
CA LEU A 469 -28.21 -34.67 5.88
C LEU A 469 -28.15 -35.84 4.90
N ASN A 470 -26.94 -36.29 4.54
CA ASN A 470 -26.74 -37.44 3.65
C ASN A 470 -27.39 -38.70 4.23
N LYS A 471 -27.30 -38.94 5.54
CA LYS A 471 -27.95 -40.09 6.18
C LYS A 471 -29.48 -40.03 6.06
N ARG A 472 -30.09 -38.87 6.33
CA ARG A 472 -31.54 -38.68 6.15
C ARG A 472 -31.96 -38.87 4.70
N LEU A 473 -31.20 -38.31 3.77
CA LEU A 473 -31.45 -38.45 2.34
C LEU A 473 -31.37 -39.91 1.92
N THR A 474 -30.38 -40.68 2.40
CA THR A 474 -30.29 -42.12 2.09
C THR A 474 -31.45 -42.92 2.67
N GLU A 475 -31.94 -42.58 3.88
CA GLU A 475 -33.10 -43.22 4.49
C GLU A 475 -34.38 -42.90 3.70
N GLU A 476 -34.57 -41.65 3.27
CA GLU A 476 -35.71 -41.23 2.45
C GLU A 476 -35.70 -41.86 1.06
N VAL A 477 -34.54 -41.87 0.40
CA VAL A 477 -34.36 -42.56 -0.88
C VAL A 477 -34.67 -44.05 -0.72
N ALA A 478 -34.18 -44.71 0.33
CA ALA A 478 -34.48 -46.13 0.57
C ALA A 478 -35.99 -46.38 0.76
N LEU A 479 -36.67 -45.53 1.52
CA LEU A 479 -38.12 -45.62 1.73
C LEU A 479 -38.91 -45.42 0.43
N ARG A 480 -38.57 -44.39 -0.36
CA ARG A 480 -39.18 -44.13 -1.67
C ARG A 480 -38.92 -45.24 -2.68
N THR A 481 -37.74 -45.84 -2.65
CA THR A 481 -37.39 -46.96 -3.53
C THR A 481 -38.24 -48.20 -3.19
N LEU A 482 -38.51 -48.44 -1.91
CA LEU A 482 -39.40 -49.51 -1.45
C LEU A 482 -40.85 -49.24 -1.86
N GLU A 483 -41.35 -48.01 -1.66
CA GLU A 483 -42.70 -47.58 -2.06
C GLU A 483 -42.92 -47.73 -3.58
N LEU A 484 -41.96 -47.28 -4.39
CA LEU A 484 -41.96 -47.46 -5.85
C LEU A 484 -41.97 -48.94 -6.24
N SER A 485 -41.22 -49.78 -5.55
CA SER A 485 -41.20 -51.23 -5.82
C SER A 485 -42.55 -51.90 -5.53
N GLN A 486 -43.22 -51.53 -4.43
CA GLN A 486 -44.57 -52.03 -4.11
C GLN A 486 -45.60 -51.56 -5.14
N LYS A 487 -45.55 -50.28 -5.54
CA LYS A 487 -46.45 -49.73 -6.56
C LYS A 487 -46.25 -50.37 -7.92
N ASN A 488 -45.02 -50.73 -8.29
CA ASN A 488 -44.75 -51.47 -9.53
C ASN A 488 -45.36 -52.88 -9.52
N VAL A 489 -45.32 -53.60 -8.39
CA VAL A 489 -45.94 -54.92 -8.26
C VAL A 489 -47.47 -54.84 -8.33
N GLU A 490 -48.09 -53.85 -7.69
CA GLU A 490 -49.53 -53.57 -7.79
C GLU A 490 -49.95 -53.23 -9.23
N LEU A 491 -49.16 -52.43 -9.95
CA LEU A 491 -49.45 -52.08 -11.34
C LEU A 491 -49.37 -53.31 -12.26
N GLN A 492 -48.36 -54.17 -12.04
CA GLN A 492 -48.14 -55.37 -12.85
C GLN A 492 -49.26 -56.40 -12.69
N THR A 493 -49.80 -56.56 -11.49
CA THR A 493 -50.94 -57.45 -11.22
C THR A 493 -52.23 -56.94 -11.83
N ALA A 494 -52.50 -55.63 -11.76
CA ALA A 494 -53.64 -55.01 -12.44
C ALA A 494 -53.56 -55.13 -13.98
N TYR A 495 -52.35 -55.06 -14.55
CA TYR A 495 -52.13 -55.28 -15.99
C TYR A 495 -52.44 -56.73 -16.42
N GLN A 496 -52.02 -57.72 -15.61
CA GLN A 496 -52.26 -59.14 -15.90
C GLN A 496 -53.76 -59.53 -15.81
N GLU A 497 -54.52 -58.91 -14.90
CA GLU A 497 -55.97 -59.11 -14.82
C GLU A 497 -56.74 -58.50 -16.00
N MET A 498 -56.25 -57.40 -16.56
CA MET A 498 -56.88 -56.73 -17.72
C MET A 498 -56.62 -57.45 -19.05
N GLU A 499 -55.45 -58.06 -19.23
CA GLU A 499 -55.06 -58.75 -20.46
C GLU A 499 -55.83 -60.07 -20.67
N ALA A 500 -56.21 -60.75 -19.58
CA ALA A 500 -57.00 -61.99 -19.60
C ALA A 500 -58.47 -61.80 -20.06
N ILE A 501 -59.01 -60.57 -20.08
CA ILE A 501 -60.40 -60.27 -20.46
C ILE A 501 -60.54 -59.89 -21.96
N SER A 502 -59.43 -59.71 -22.69
CA SER A 502 -59.43 -59.04 -24.00
C SER A 502 -59.39 -59.93 -25.25
N VAL A 503 -59.36 -61.27 -25.14
CA VAL A 503 -59.03 -62.17 -26.27
C VAL A 503 -60.16 -63.14 -26.70
N THR A 504 -61.28 -63.17 -25.97
CA THR A 504 -62.45 -64.01 -26.26
C THR A 504 -63.69 -63.17 -26.62
N ASP A 505 -64.57 -63.68 -27.48
CA ASP A 505 -65.86 -63.06 -27.79
C ASP A 505 -66.85 -63.27 -26.65
N LYS A 506 -67.47 -62.19 -26.16
CA LYS A 506 -68.35 -62.24 -24.96
C LYS A 506 -69.63 -63.05 -25.18
N LEU A 507 -70.07 -63.21 -26.43
CA LEU A 507 -71.36 -63.83 -26.75
C LEU A 507 -71.22 -65.32 -27.08
N THR A 508 -70.17 -65.73 -27.81
CA THR A 508 -69.96 -67.13 -28.20
C THR A 508 -68.91 -67.87 -27.37
N GLY A 509 -68.07 -67.15 -26.62
CA GLY A 509 -67.02 -67.73 -25.76
C GLY A 509 -65.83 -68.31 -26.50
N ILE A 510 -65.82 -68.24 -27.84
CA ILE A 510 -64.66 -68.60 -28.68
C ILE A 510 -63.76 -67.37 -28.90
N ASN A 511 -62.64 -67.57 -29.59
CA ASN A 511 -61.65 -66.54 -29.84
C ASN A 511 -62.23 -65.36 -30.64
N ASN A 512 -61.85 -64.12 -30.31
CA ASN A 512 -62.25 -62.92 -31.06
C ASN A 512 -61.23 -62.59 -32.16
N ARG A 513 -61.55 -61.64 -33.06
CA ARG A 513 -60.64 -61.21 -34.14
C ARG A 513 -59.21 -60.88 -33.66
N ARG A 514 -59.06 -60.26 -32.50
CA ARG A 514 -57.75 -59.88 -31.93
C ARG A 514 -56.91 -61.09 -31.54
N PHE A 515 -57.53 -62.20 -31.13
CA PHE A 515 -56.83 -63.48 -30.94
C PHE A 515 -56.15 -63.92 -32.24
N LEU A 516 -56.87 -63.87 -33.37
CA LEU A 516 -56.32 -64.30 -34.65
C LEU A 516 -55.13 -63.45 -35.07
N GLU A 517 -55.26 -62.12 -34.98
CA GLU A 517 -54.21 -61.15 -35.34
C GLU A 517 -52.91 -61.41 -34.57
N ASN A 518 -53.00 -61.82 -33.31
CA ASN A 518 -51.85 -62.08 -32.46
C ASN A 518 -51.18 -63.46 -32.71
N HIS A 519 -51.90 -64.44 -33.25
CA HIS A 519 -51.42 -65.83 -33.33
C HIS A 519 -51.15 -66.33 -34.76
N ILE A 520 -51.90 -65.87 -35.77
CA ILE A 520 -51.81 -66.42 -37.14
C ILE A 520 -50.45 -66.14 -37.81
N VAL A 521 -49.81 -65.01 -37.52
CA VAL A 521 -48.55 -64.61 -38.16
C VAL A 521 -47.44 -65.63 -37.91
N ALA A 522 -47.28 -66.08 -36.66
CA ALA A 522 -46.27 -67.08 -36.29
C ALA A 522 -46.51 -68.44 -36.95
N ASP A 523 -47.78 -68.82 -37.14
CA ASP A 523 -48.14 -70.08 -37.79
C ASP A 523 -47.89 -70.04 -39.31
N LEU A 524 -48.24 -68.93 -39.98
CA LEU A 524 -47.92 -68.73 -41.40
C LEU A 524 -46.41 -68.72 -41.64
N GLU A 525 -45.63 -68.05 -40.79
CA GLU A 525 -44.16 -68.09 -40.88
C GLU A 525 -43.59 -69.50 -40.68
N LYS A 526 -44.23 -70.32 -39.84
CA LYS A 526 -43.85 -71.72 -39.64
C LYS A 526 -44.17 -72.57 -40.88
N SER A 527 -45.37 -72.44 -41.43
CA SER A 527 -45.77 -73.11 -42.68
C SER A 527 -44.87 -72.68 -43.85
N GLN A 528 -44.61 -71.38 -44.00
CA GLN A 528 -43.73 -70.85 -45.03
C GLN A 528 -42.31 -71.40 -44.92
N ARG A 529 -41.78 -71.56 -43.71
CA ARG A 529 -40.46 -72.19 -43.48
C ARG A 529 -40.44 -73.64 -43.97
N LEU A 530 -41.47 -74.44 -43.65
CA LEU A 530 -41.56 -75.83 -44.12
C LEU A 530 -41.55 -75.91 -45.66
N TYR A 531 -42.30 -75.04 -46.34
CA TYR A 531 -42.33 -75.01 -47.81
C TYR A 531 -41.05 -74.43 -48.42
N ASN A 532 -40.40 -73.45 -47.78
CA ASN A 532 -39.10 -72.95 -48.22
C ASN A 532 -38.01 -74.03 -48.09
N ASP A 533 -37.98 -74.78 -46.98
CA ASP A 533 -37.02 -75.89 -46.79
C ASP A 533 -37.22 -77.00 -47.83
N TRP A 534 -38.46 -77.29 -48.23
CA TRP A 534 -38.74 -78.20 -49.34
C TRP A 534 -38.30 -77.65 -50.71
N ARG A 535 -38.60 -76.38 -51.02
CA ARG A 535 -38.17 -75.74 -52.28
C ARG A 535 -36.64 -75.66 -52.41
N ASP A 536 -35.96 -75.46 -51.29
CA ASP A 536 -34.50 -75.46 -51.19
C ASP A 536 -33.89 -76.89 -51.26
N GLY A 537 -34.72 -77.93 -51.37
CA GLY A 537 -34.29 -79.34 -51.44
C GLY A 537 -33.82 -79.95 -50.11
N LYS A 538 -34.03 -79.28 -48.97
CA LYS A 538 -33.57 -79.72 -47.64
C LYS A 538 -34.46 -80.80 -47.04
N THR A 539 -35.75 -80.78 -47.37
CA THR A 539 -36.74 -81.74 -46.88
C THR A 539 -37.62 -82.24 -48.03
N PRO A 540 -38.20 -83.45 -47.95
CA PRO A 540 -39.24 -83.88 -48.89
C PRO A 540 -40.49 -82.97 -48.80
N SER A 541 -41.40 -83.07 -49.77
CA SER A 541 -42.63 -82.26 -49.81
C SER A 541 -43.36 -82.30 -48.46
N PRO A 542 -43.72 -81.16 -47.85
CA PRO A 542 -44.31 -81.14 -46.52
C PRO A 542 -45.63 -81.90 -46.51
N GLN A 543 -45.67 -83.02 -45.79
CA GLN A 543 -46.93 -83.68 -45.44
C GLN A 543 -47.49 -82.95 -44.22
N GLN A 544 -48.72 -82.45 -44.31
CA GLN A 544 -49.38 -81.65 -43.26
C GLN A 544 -48.70 -80.29 -42.97
N GLY A 545 -48.15 -79.64 -44.00
CA GLY A 545 -47.54 -78.31 -43.87
C GLY A 545 -48.50 -77.14 -44.08
N ASP A 546 -49.71 -77.40 -44.59
CA ASP A 546 -50.63 -76.35 -45.03
C ASP A 546 -51.44 -75.76 -43.88
N ILE A 547 -51.80 -74.48 -44.03
CA ILE A 547 -52.81 -73.82 -43.21
C ILE A 547 -53.99 -73.49 -44.11
N VAL A 548 -55.20 -73.87 -43.70
CA VAL A 548 -56.40 -73.61 -44.48
C VAL A 548 -57.29 -72.62 -43.74
N VAL A 549 -57.59 -71.52 -44.41
CA VAL A 549 -58.43 -70.44 -43.89
C VAL A 549 -59.84 -70.62 -44.43
N PHE A 550 -60.80 -70.86 -43.55
CA PHE A 550 -62.22 -70.97 -43.84
C PHE A 550 -62.92 -69.69 -43.40
N MET A 551 -63.66 -69.06 -44.32
CA MET A 551 -64.64 -68.03 -44.02
C MET A 551 -66.03 -68.66 -44.07
N ILE A 552 -66.76 -68.58 -42.96
CA ILE A 552 -68.03 -69.28 -42.75
C ILE A 552 -69.08 -68.23 -42.40
N ASP A 553 -70.17 -68.21 -43.14
CA ASP A 553 -71.24 -67.25 -42.92
C ASP A 553 -72.61 -67.94 -42.96
N MET A 554 -73.49 -67.54 -42.03
CA MET A 554 -74.84 -68.08 -41.95
C MET A 554 -75.72 -67.55 -43.08
N ASP A 555 -76.34 -68.47 -43.82
CA ASP A 555 -77.22 -68.08 -44.91
C ASP A 555 -78.49 -67.41 -44.37
N HIS A 556 -78.79 -66.23 -44.89
CA HIS A 556 -80.00 -65.46 -44.55
C HIS A 556 -80.14 -65.12 -43.04
N PHE A 557 -79.06 -65.00 -42.28
CA PHE A 557 -79.15 -64.75 -40.84
C PHE A 557 -79.83 -63.42 -40.49
N LYS A 558 -79.67 -62.38 -41.33
CA LYS A 558 -80.46 -61.14 -41.19
C LYS A 558 -81.97 -61.41 -41.09
N ARG A 559 -82.49 -62.37 -41.85
CA ARG A 559 -83.90 -62.79 -41.79
C ARG A 559 -84.25 -63.46 -40.46
N VAL A 560 -83.32 -64.20 -39.85
CA VAL A 560 -83.49 -64.77 -38.51
C VAL A 560 -83.67 -63.67 -37.47
N ASN A 561 -82.83 -62.64 -37.52
CA ASN A 561 -82.94 -61.47 -36.64
C ASN A 561 -84.20 -60.65 -36.90
N ASP A 562 -84.55 -60.43 -38.16
CA ASP A 562 -85.72 -59.63 -38.54
C ASP A 562 -87.05 -60.34 -38.19
N GLU A 563 -87.10 -61.67 -38.30
CA GLU A 563 -88.31 -62.46 -38.01
C GLU A 563 -88.45 -62.84 -36.52
N HIS A 564 -87.35 -63.06 -35.78
CA HIS A 564 -87.39 -63.62 -34.43
C HIS A 564 -86.66 -62.77 -33.36
N GLY A 565 -86.03 -61.66 -33.76
CA GLY A 565 -85.31 -60.75 -32.87
C GLY A 565 -83.86 -61.16 -32.58
N HIS A 566 -83.03 -60.16 -32.22
CA HIS A 566 -81.59 -60.34 -32.02
C HIS A 566 -81.21 -61.38 -30.95
N HIS A 567 -81.99 -61.49 -29.87
CA HIS A 567 -81.70 -62.46 -28.80
C HIS A 567 -81.83 -63.92 -29.28
N VAL A 568 -82.74 -64.18 -30.22
CA VAL A 568 -82.88 -65.50 -30.86
C VAL A 568 -81.73 -65.73 -31.85
N GLY A 569 -81.31 -64.69 -32.58
CA GLY A 569 -80.10 -64.74 -33.41
C GLY A 569 -78.84 -65.09 -32.60
N ASP A 570 -78.69 -64.52 -31.41
CA ASP A 570 -77.58 -64.81 -30.50
C ASP A 570 -77.55 -66.28 -30.05
N GLU A 571 -78.71 -66.86 -29.72
CA GLU A 571 -78.83 -68.29 -29.41
C GLU A 571 -78.48 -69.18 -30.60
N VAL A 572 -78.84 -68.75 -31.82
CA VAL A 572 -78.48 -69.44 -33.07
C VAL A 572 -76.97 -69.40 -33.29
N LEU A 573 -76.32 -68.26 -33.07
CA LEU A 573 -74.86 -68.12 -33.20
C LEU A 573 -74.09 -68.93 -32.13
N GLN A 574 -74.61 -69.01 -30.90
CA GLN A 574 -74.05 -69.88 -29.86
C GLN A 574 -74.18 -71.37 -30.23
N GLN A 575 -75.31 -71.77 -30.80
CA GLN A 575 -75.50 -73.14 -31.30
C GLN A 575 -74.63 -73.44 -32.51
N LEU A 576 -74.47 -72.49 -33.44
CA LEU A 576 -73.56 -72.61 -34.57
C LEU A 576 -72.12 -72.79 -34.07
N THR A 577 -71.68 -71.96 -33.12
CA THR A 577 -70.35 -72.06 -32.53
C THR A 577 -70.07 -73.47 -31.99
N LYS A 578 -71.01 -74.06 -31.25
CA LYS A 578 -70.89 -75.44 -30.73
C LYS A 578 -70.80 -76.48 -31.83
N ARG A 579 -71.43 -76.25 -32.99
CA ARG A 579 -71.37 -77.15 -34.16
C ARG A 579 -70.03 -77.03 -34.88
N LEU A 580 -69.59 -75.80 -35.16
CA LEU A 580 -68.30 -75.54 -35.80
C LEU A 580 -67.15 -76.11 -34.96
N ALA A 581 -67.21 -75.96 -33.63
CA ALA A 581 -66.20 -76.48 -32.70
C ALA A 581 -66.10 -78.02 -32.66
N ARG A 582 -67.09 -78.77 -33.16
CA ARG A 582 -67.00 -80.24 -33.28
C ARG A 582 -66.22 -80.70 -34.50
N VAL A 583 -66.10 -79.84 -35.51
CA VAL A 583 -65.44 -80.18 -36.78
C VAL A 583 -63.96 -79.81 -36.72
N PHE A 584 -63.62 -78.68 -36.11
CA PHE A 584 -62.24 -78.23 -35.90
C PHE A 584 -61.59 -78.93 -34.70
N ARG A 585 -60.26 -79.14 -34.75
CA ARG A 585 -59.47 -79.73 -33.66
C ARG A 585 -59.23 -78.69 -32.55
N GLN A 586 -58.88 -79.13 -31.34
CA GLN A 586 -58.47 -78.20 -30.27
C GLN A 586 -57.25 -77.35 -30.64
N SER A 587 -56.38 -77.85 -31.53
CA SER A 587 -55.23 -77.12 -32.05
C SER A 587 -55.58 -76.09 -33.11
N ASP A 588 -56.76 -76.18 -33.75
CA ASP A 588 -57.22 -75.28 -34.80
C ASP A 588 -57.84 -74.02 -34.18
N TYR A 589 -57.89 -72.93 -34.96
CA TYR A 589 -58.53 -71.70 -34.47
C TYR A 589 -59.96 -71.60 -34.98
N LEU A 590 -60.89 -71.40 -34.07
CA LEU A 590 -62.25 -71.00 -34.38
C LEU A 590 -62.48 -69.60 -33.81
N VAL A 591 -62.76 -68.65 -34.69
CA VAL A 591 -62.81 -67.22 -34.37
C VAL A 591 -64.14 -66.66 -34.83
N ARG A 592 -64.81 -65.87 -33.98
CA ARG A 592 -65.94 -65.06 -34.44
C ARG A 592 -65.39 -63.77 -35.05
N TRP A 593 -65.63 -63.57 -36.34
CA TRP A 593 -65.05 -62.48 -37.12
C TRP A 593 -65.82 -61.18 -36.96
N GLY A 594 -67.15 -61.27 -36.93
CA GLY A 594 -68.08 -60.18 -36.67
C GLY A 594 -69.51 -60.57 -37.04
N GLY A 595 -70.51 -60.13 -36.28
CA GLY A 595 -71.91 -60.45 -36.57
C GLY A 595 -72.18 -61.96 -36.65
N GLU A 596 -72.51 -62.43 -37.86
CA GLU A 596 -72.81 -63.82 -38.23
C GLU A 596 -71.65 -64.57 -38.91
N GLU A 597 -70.50 -63.92 -39.07
CA GLU A 597 -69.31 -64.45 -39.74
C GLU A 597 -68.33 -65.12 -38.76
N PHE A 598 -67.82 -66.27 -39.17
CA PHE A 598 -66.83 -67.05 -38.43
C PHE A 598 -65.64 -67.37 -39.33
N VAL A 599 -64.45 -67.33 -38.73
CA VAL A 599 -63.20 -67.74 -39.37
C VAL A 599 -62.70 -69.01 -38.69
N GLY A 600 -62.51 -70.05 -39.49
CA GLY A 600 -61.85 -71.28 -39.08
C GLY A 600 -60.44 -71.34 -39.66
N ILE A 601 -59.43 -71.67 -38.86
CA ILE A 601 -58.06 -71.89 -39.31
C ILE A 601 -57.69 -73.33 -38.98
N ALA A 602 -57.70 -74.21 -39.98
CA ALA A 602 -57.16 -75.56 -39.83
C ALA A 602 -55.64 -75.51 -39.99
N ARG A 603 -54.91 -75.91 -38.95
CA ARG A 603 -53.46 -75.70 -38.86
C ARG A 603 -52.72 -76.99 -39.14
N PHE A 604 -51.69 -76.90 -39.99
CA PHE A 604 -50.78 -78.00 -40.29
C PHE A 604 -51.56 -79.25 -40.72
N ILE A 605 -52.33 -79.09 -41.79
CA ILE A 605 -53.13 -80.15 -42.41
C ILE A 605 -52.66 -80.38 -43.85
N ASP A 606 -53.15 -81.44 -44.48
CA ASP A 606 -52.95 -81.64 -45.90
C ASP A 606 -54.03 -80.84 -46.67
N ARG A 607 -53.65 -80.06 -47.67
CA ARG A 607 -54.62 -79.30 -48.47
C ARG A 607 -55.72 -80.16 -49.11
N SER A 608 -55.45 -81.44 -49.39
CA SER A 608 -56.47 -82.37 -49.92
C SER A 608 -57.59 -82.67 -48.93
N ASP A 609 -57.39 -82.42 -47.63
CA ASP A 609 -58.43 -82.53 -46.59
C ASP A 609 -59.35 -81.29 -46.53
N ALA A 610 -58.98 -80.18 -47.16
CA ALA A 610 -59.74 -78.93 -47.10
C ALA A 610 -61.19 -79.06 -47.64
N PRO A 611 -61.44 -79.68 -48.82
CA PRO A 611 -62.79 -79.97 -49.29
C PRO A 611 -63.60 -80.85 -48.32
N LEU A 612 -62.95 -81.83 -47.70
CA LEU A 612 -63.60 -82.77 -46.77
C LEU A 612 -64.04 -82.05 -45.49
N LEU A 613 -63.19 -81.16 -44.95
CA LEU A 613 -63.53 -80.34 -43.80
C LEU A 613 -64.64 -79.34 -44.14
N ALA A 614 -64.58 -78.67 -45.30
CA ALA A 614 -65.64 -77.77 -45.77
C ALA A 614 -66.99 -78.50 -45.90
N GLN A 615 -67.00 -79.70 -46.49
CA GLN A 615 -68.21 -80.50 -46.62
C GLN A 615 -68.76 -80.97 -45.26
N ARG A 616 -67.88 -81.33 -44.33
CA ARG A 616 -68.28 -81.71 -42.95
C ARG A 616 -68.88 -80.53 -42.20
N LEU A 617 -68.35 -79.32 -42.37
CA LEU A 617 -68.92 -78.10 -41.80
C LEU A 617 -70.35 -77.85 -42.31
N LEU A 618 -70.57 -77.91 -43.64
CA LEU A 618 -71.92 -77.79 -44.21
C LEU A 618 -72.88 -78.85 -43.66
N ASN A 619 -72.43 -80.10 -43.59
CA ASN A 619 -73.26 -81.20 -43.10
C ASN A 619 -73.60 -81.05 -41.62
N GLU A 620 -72.65 -80.68 -40.76
CA GLU A 620 -72.91 -80.49 -39.32
C GLU A 620 -73.84 -79.30 -39.05
N VAL A 621 -73.73 -78.23 -39.84
CA VAL A 621 -74.64 -77.09 -39.74
C VAL A 621 -76.05 -77.45 -40.23
N SER A 622 -76.19 -78.16 -41.35
CA SER A 622 -77.50 -78.50 -41.93
C SER A 622 -78.19 -79.74 -41.34
N ALA A 623 -77.46 -80.69 -40.74
CA ALA A 623 -78.01 -82.00 -40.33
C ALA A 623 -79.01 -81.94 -39.17
N ASN A 624 -78.94 -80.92 -38.30
CA ASN A 624 -79.79 -80.80 -37.12
C ASN A 624 -80.53 -79.47 -37.10
N ALA A 625 -81.83 -79.47 -36.82
CA ALA A 625 -82.58 -78.22 -36.62
C ALA A 625 -82.01 -77.42 -35.44
N PHE A 626 -81.93 -76.10 -35.59
CA PHE A 626 -81.61 -75.18 -34.49
C PHE A 626 -82.83 -75.07 -33.56
N ARG A 627 -82.58 -75.03 -32.25
CA ARG A 627 -83.64 -74.92 -31.25
C ARG A 627 -83.86 -73.44 -30.92
N LEU A 628 -85.04 -72.94 -31.22
CA LEU A 628 -85.45 -71.57 -30.88
C LEU A 628 -86.29 -71.60 -29.59
N SER A 629 -86.23 -70.52 -28.81
CA SER A 629 -86.77 -70.38 -27.45
C SER A 629 -88.27 -70.71 -27.34
N ASP A 630 -89.02 -70.61 -28.44
CA ASP A 630 -90.46 -70.89 -28.53
C ASP A 630 -90.81 -72.32 -29.04
N LYS A 631 -89.89 -73.29 -28.93
CA LYS A 631 -90.03 -74.71 -29.35
C LYS A 631 -90.18 -74.95 -30.87
N VAL A 632 -90.02 -73.93 -31.71
CA VAL A 632 -89.93 -74.11 -33.16
C VAL A 632 -88.54 -74.65 -33.53
N LYS A 633 -88.51 -75.68 -34.38
CA LYS A 633 -87.28 -76.27 -34.95
C LYS A 633 -87.13 -75.80 -36.38
N SER A 634 -86.13 -74.97 -36.63
CA SER A 634 -85.83 -74.42 -37.97
C SER A 634 -84.47 -74.92 -38.46
N HIS A 635 -84.37 -75.22 -39.75
CA HIS A 635 -83.11 -75.59 -40.38
C HIS A 635 -82.48 -74.35 -41.00
N TYR A 636 -81.23 -74.08 -40.61
CA TYR A 636 -80.42 -73.01 -41.18
C TYR A 636 -79.17 -73.62 -41.80
N THR A 637 -78.69 -72.97 -42.85
CA THR A 637 -77.50 -73.41 -43.60
C THR A 637 -76.40 -72.35 -43.47
N CYS A 638 -75.20 -72.70 -43.90
CA CYS A 638 -74.11 -71.74 -44.02
C CYS A 638 -73.45 -71.88 -45.39
N SER A 639 -72.87 -70.80 -45.88
CA SER A 639 -71.97 -70.82 -47.02
C SER A 639 -70.53 -70.74 -46.52
N ILE A 640 -69.60 -71.36 -47.24
CA ILE A 640 -68.20 -71.44 -46.83
C ILE A 640 -67.28 -71.10 -47.99
N GLY A 641 -66.36 -70.17 -47.77
CA GLY A 641 -65.21 -69.93 -48.64
C GLY A 641 -63.93 -70.45 -47.98
N TYR A 642 -63.01 -71.05 -48.72
CA TYR A 642 -61.69 -71.36 -48.14
C TYR A 642 -60.52 -71.12 -49.09
N VAL A 643 -59.34 -70.94 -48.51
CA VAL A 643 -58.07 -70.88 -49.24
C VAL A 643 -56.99 -71.66 -48.51
N CYS A 644 -56.20 -72.41 -49.27
CA CYS A 644 -55.02 -73.11 -48.75
C CYS A 644 -53.78 -72.19 -48.78
N TYR A 645 -52.99 -72.20 -47.71
CA TYR A 645 -51.72 -71.51 -47.59
C TYR A 645 -50.56 -72.51 -47.44
N PRO A 646 -49.47 -72.36 -48.21
CA PRO A 646 -49.25 -71.29 -49.20
C PRO A 646 -50.10 -71.47 -50.48
N PRO A 647 -50.68 -70.39 -51.03
CA PRO A 647 -51.52 -70.46 -52.21
C PRO A 647 -50.72 -70.87 -53.46
N ILE A 648 -49.44 -70.48 -53.53
CA ILE A 648 -48.53 -70.84 -54.62
C ILE A 648 -47.50 -71.82 -54.06
N LEU A 649 -47.44 -73.02 -54.62
CA LEU A 649 -46.57 -74.10 -54.12
C LEU A 649 -45.13 -73.98 -54.64
N GLU A 650 -44.94 -73.69 -55.92
CA GLU A 650 -43.62 -73.78 -56.56
C GLU A 650 -42.73 -72.54 -56.35
N HIS A 651 -43.32 -71.41 -55.95
CA HIS A 651 -42.60 -70.14 -55.79
C HIS A 651 -42.81 -69.56 -54.38
N SER A 652 -41.76 -68.95 -53.83
CA SER A 652 -41.84 -68.26 -52.55
C SER A 652 -42.44 -66.86 -52.73
N GLN A 653 -43.71 -66.70 -52.37
CA GLN A 653 -44.38 -65.41 -52.28
C GLN A 653 -45.02 -65.27 -50.90
N GLN A 654 -44.55 -64.30 -50.12
CA GLN A 654 -45.10 -64.00 -48.81
C GLN A 654 -46.49 -63.39 -48.97
N THR A 655 -47.51 -64.10 -48.51
CA THR A 655 -48.91 -63.63 -48.53
C THR A 655 -49.32 -63.29 -47.12
N ASP A 656 -49.77 -62.05 -46.89
CA ASP A 656 -50.26 -61.61 -45.58
C ASP A 656 -51.55 -62.34 -45.22
N TRP A 657 -51.77 -62.57 -43.92
CA TRP A 657 -52.95 -63.26 -43.44
C TRP A 657 -54.25 -62.51 -43.79
N LYS A 658 -54.20 -61.17 -43.88
CA LYS A 658 -55.33 -60.35 -44.33
C LYS A 658 -55.72 -60.66 -45.78
N THR A 659 -54.73 -60.92 -46.63
CA THR A 659 -54.94 -61.32 -48.02
C THR A 659 -55.60 -62.70 -48.09
N LEU A 660 -55.24 -63.64 -47.23
CA LEU A 660 -55.88 -64.96 -47.17
C LEU A 660 -57.34 -64.87 -46.71
N ILE A 661 -57.63 -64.03 -45.71
CA ILE A 661 -59.00 -63.76 -45.27
C ILE A 661 -59.83 -63.16 -46.41
N ALA A 662 -59.28 -62.17 -47.14
CA ALA A 662 -59.96 -61.58 -48.29
C ALA A 662 -60.22 -62.59 -49.43
N LEU A 663 -59.29 -63.51 -49.69
CA LEU A 663 -59.46 -64.57 -50.68
C LEU A 663 -60.52 -65.60 -50.28
N ALA A 664 -60.53 -66.00 -49.00
CA ALA A 664 -61.58 -66.86 -48.46
C ALA A 664 -62.95 -66.17 -48.53
N ASP A 665 -63.02 -64.86 -48.32
CA ASP A 665 -64.25 -64.07 -48.46
C ASP A 665 -64.74 -63.99 -49.91
N VAL A 666 -63.83 -63.81 -50.88
CA VAL A 666 -64.18 -63.90 -52.32
C VAL A 666 -64.78 -65.28 -52.64
N CYS A 667 -64.20 -66.37 -52.11
CA CYS A 667 -64.74 -67.71 -52.27
C CYS A 667 -66.11 -67.87 -51.60
N LEU A 668 -66.30 -67.30 -50.40
CA LEU A 668 -67.58 -67.31 -49.69
C LEU A 668 -68.67 -66.59 -50.51
N TYR A 669 -68.34 -65.44 -51.09
CA TYR A 669 -69.25 -64.70 -51.96
C TYR A 669 -69.69 -65.54 -53.17
N GLN A 670 -68.78 -66.32 -53.75
CA GLN A 670 -69.12 -67.23 -54.84
C GLN A 670 -69.98 -68.40 -54.38
N ALA A 671 -69.70 -68.99 -53.21
CA ALA A 671 -70.55 -70.01 -52.60
C ALA A 671 -72.00 -69.49 -52.37
N LYS A 672 -72.15 -68.21 -51.99
CA LYS A 672 -73.46 -67.56 -51.88
C LYS A 672 -74.14 -67.33 -53.23
N LYS A 673 -73.39 -67.02 -54.29
CA LYS A 673 -73.91 -66.83 -55.66
C LYS A 673 -74.42 -68.11 -56.30
N ILE A 674 -73.75 -69.24 -56.09
CA ILE A 674 -74.12 -70.54 -56.69
C ILE A 674 -75.32 -71.22 -55.99
N GLY A 675 -75.98 -70.55 -55.04
CA GLY A 675 -77.24 -71.00 -54.45
C GLY A 675 -77.25 -71.13 -52.92
N ARG A 676 -76.15 -70.80 -52.22
CA ARG A 676 -75.98 -70.96 -50.76
C ARG A 676 -75.99 -72.43 -50.30
N ASN A 677 -75.71 -72.68 -49.02
CA ASN A 677 -75.46 -74.03 -48.47
C ASN A 677 -74.38 -74.81 -49.27
N ALA A 678 -73.34 -74.09 -49.66
CA ALA A 678 -72.30 -74.57 -50.55
C ALA A 678 -70.93 -74.11 -50.04
N TRP A 679 -69.88 -74.78 -50.50
CA TRP A 679 -68.53 -74.32 -50.33
C TRP A 679 -67.82 -74.14 -51.68
N VAL A 680 -66.97 -73.13 -51.74
CA VAL A 680 -66.02 -72.87 -52.82
C VAL A 680 -64.66 -72.64 -52.17
N GLY A 681 -63.60 -73.17 -52.75
CA GLY A 681 -62.27 -72.90 -52.22
C GLY A 681 -61.16 -72.97 -53.24
N ILE A 682 -60.09 -72.21 -52.97
CA ILE A 682 -58.88 -72.16 -53.77
C ILE A 682 -57.87 -73.13 -53.16
N GLU A 683 -57.53 -74.17 -53.92
CA GLU A 683 -56.56 -75.19 -53.50
C GLU A 683 -55.12 -74.77 -53.83
N LYS A 684 -54.89 -74.22 -55.02
CA LYS A 684 -53.58 -73.70 -55.45
C LYS A 684 -53.70 -72.64 -56.55
N VAL A 685 -52.67 -71.82 -56.66
CA VAL A 685 -52.43 -70.84 -57.72
C VAL A 685 -51.09 -71.19 -58.37
N ASP A 686 -51.09 -71.38 -59.70
CA ASP A 686 -49.94 -71.92 -60.42
C ASP A 686 -48.91 -70.84 -60.82
N GLN A 687 -49.25 -69.54 -60.81
CA GLN A 687 -48.33 -68.45 -61.17
C GLN A 687 -48.34 -67.27 -60.16
N PRO A 688 -47.17 -66.74 -59.76
CA PRO A 688 -47.08 -65.57 -58.90
C PRO A 688 -47.49 -64.27 -59.62
N THR A 689 -48.29 -63.43 -58.96
CA THR A 689 -48.75 -62.12 -59.48
C THR A 689 -48.68 -61.03 -58.40
N LEU A 690 -48.70 -59.76 -58.83
CA LEU A 690 -48.62 -58.58 -57.95
C LEU A 690 -49.88 -58.38 -57.09
N ASN A 691 -51.06 -58.87 -57.51
CA ASN A 691 -52.32 -58.74 -56.77
C ASN A 691 -53.16 -60.03 -56.82
N LEU A 692 -52.96 -60.89 -55.83
CA LEU A 692 -53.58 -62.22 -55.77
C LEU A 692 -55.11 -62.16 -55.62
N ILE A 693 -55.63 -61.12 -54.95
CA ILE A 693 -57.08 -60.94 -54.71
C ILE A 693 -57.81 -60.63 -56.02
N GLU A 694 -57.29 -59.66 -56.78
CA GLU A 694 -57.91 -59.21 -58.04
C GLU A 694 -57.89 -60.31 -59.11
N GLN A 695 -56.81 -61.09 -59.18
CA GLN A 695 -56.71 -62.25 -60.06
C GLN A 695 -57.74 -63.33 -59.71
N CYS A 696 -57.93 -63.63 -58.42
CA CYS A 696 -58.92 -64.62 -57.99
C CYS A 696 -60.35 -64.10 -58.18
N ALA A 697 -60.60 -62.80 -58.00
CA ALA A 697 -61.90 -62.19 -58.26
C ALA A 697 -62.26 -62.23 -59.76
N GLN A 698 -61.33 -61.87 -60.64
CA GLN A 698 -61.52 -61.93 -62.10
C GLN A 698 -61.78 -63.36 -62.60
N TYR A 699 -61.14 -64.37 -62.01
CA TYR A 699 -61.39 -65.79 -62.35
C TYR A 699 -62.87 -66.19 -62.20
N PHE A 700 -63.60 -65.60 -61.26
CA PHE A 700 -65.02 -65.88 -61.07
C PHE A 700 -65.96 -64.97 -61.86
N GLU A 701 -65.44 -63.94 -62.54
CA GLU A 701 -66.22 -63.02 -63.38
C GLU A 701 -66.09 -63.34 -64.89
N ASP A 702 -64.91 -63.78 -65.34
CA ASP A 702 -64.66 -64.17 -66.73
C ASP A 702 -64.84 -65.68 -66.95
N SER A 703 -65.87 -66.07 -67.71
CA SER A 703 -66.22 -67.46 -68.06
C SER A 703 -65.20 -68.19 -68.96
N ALA A 704 -63.95 -67.72 -69.03
CA ALA A 704 -62.87 -68.33 -69.80
C ALA A 704 -61.95 -69.12 -68.86
N HIS A 705 -62.04 -70.45 -68.92
CA HIS A 705 -61.20 -71.40 -68.19
C HIS A 705 -59.70 -71.11 -68.36
N THR A 706 -59.13 -70.33 -67.45
CA THR A 706 -57.69 -70.13 -67.36
C THR A 706 -57.14 -71.16 -66.36
N ASN A 707 -56.32 -72.10 -66.86
CA ASN A 707 -55.59 -73.14 -66.09
C ASN A 707 -54.53 -72.53 -65.12
N LYS A 708 -54.87 -71.47 -64.39
CA LYS A 708 -53.96 -70.71 -63.53
C LYS A 708 -54.31 -70.79 -62.04
N ILE A 709 -55.56 -71.13 -61.70
CA ILE A 709 -56.04 -71.31 -60.32
C ILE A 709 -56.84 -72.61 -60.27
N THR A 710 -56.54 -73.45 -59.28
CA THR A 710 -57.33 -74.66 -59.00
C THR A 710 -58.38 -74.32 -57.95
N VAL A 711 -59.62 -74.21 -58.40
CA VAL A 711 -60.80 -73.96 -57.55
C VAL A 711 -61.62 -75.23 -57.45
N LEU A 712 -62.00 -75.57 -56.22
CA LEU A 712 -62.88 -76.68 -55.90
C LEU A 712 -64.22 -76.13 -55.41
N THR A 713 -65.30 -76.83 -55.74
CA THR A 713 -66.66 -76.44 -55.32
C THR A 713 -67.48 -77.68 -54.96
N SER A 714 -68.41 -77.48 -54.02
CA SER A 714 -69.39 -78.49 -53.59
C SER A 714 -70.46 -78.86 -54.63
N GLN A 715 -70.63 -78.06 -55.70
CA GLN A 715 -71.57 -78.37 -56.79
C GLN A 715 -70.84 -79.03 -57.97
N LYS A 716 -71.37 -80.16 -58.49
CA LYS A 716 -70.81 -80.82 -59.68
C LYS A 716 -70.96 -79.92 -60.90
N SER A 717 -69.88 -79.68 -61.63
CA SER A 717 -69.91 -79.10 -62.98
C SER A 717 -70.78 -79.97 -63.88
N SER A 718 -71.88 -79.43 -64.39
CA SER A 718 -72.62 -79.99 -65.53
C SER A 718 -71.83 -79.83 -66.81
#